data_AF-A0A672PBV5-F1
#
_entry.id   AF-A0A672PBV5-F1
#
_cell.length_a   1.000
_cell.length_b   1.000
_cell.length_c   1.000
_cell.angle_alpha   90.00
_cell.angle_beta   90.00
_cell.angle_gamma   90.00
#
_symmetry.space_group_name_H-M   'P 1'
#
loop_
_entity.id
_entity.type
_entity.pdbx_description
1 polymer ?
#
loop_
_entity_poly.entity_id
_entity_poly.type
_entity_poly.pdbx_seq_one_letter_code
_entity_poly.pdbx_strand_id
1 'polypeptide(L)'
;MRTVDGPYLRIVEQPKQRGFRFRYGCEGPSHGGLPGASSEKNRKSYPQVKVCNYQGAARVVVQLVTNTAEPHLHAHSLVGKQCDKGICIVELLPKDSSISFPNLGILHVTKKNVSKVLEERMIEAYRMGYNYGIFINPEIDVLQGEVRMPRELTDAERNLISSASIHQSKEMDLSVVRLMFTAFLPDSDGGFSRRLEPVISDPIFDSKAPNASNLKIVRMDRTAGCVTGGEEVYLLCDKVQKGQKPGTNGSISSDFDEGPKSDNETSEPKPFTYHPQIIDKEEVQRKRQKTLPNFQDYSGAGGGAGGMFRGGGGGSTAGGGPSGGGVGGCVLEPHLAELAGRQAQALFHYAVSGDARMLLAPQRPLMTTQDENGDTGLHLGVIHSQTDAVRNLAQVISGLPGEDIINMRNDLYQTPLHLAVLTQQKEAVEALLEADVDITLTDRHGNTALHLAAQQKEDNMLRLLLKYKPVVQLTSIPNTAGLCPLHLAVQANGLSCVRALLDGGADVDVQEITCGHTALHLATELGNLSLAGCLLLEGNAYVDSVTYNGSTPLHVAAGRDSTKLCALLMAAGADPHKENFEPLFFKEDELCGTCEEEEEEEDEGYIPGTTPLNMATSPEVYDILNGEEYQLTTTVVPPQGDMKSLSSDTKQELCQALEGQTGGWESLAHALGLGILTSAFRLSTCPARKLLDSYEVSGGTVRELVEGLKHVGNSSAVSLLQAMCKEPEAVHTTPQLTGNID
;
A
#
# COMPACT_ATOMS: atom_id res chain seq x y z
N MET A 1 -19.17 47.33 32.06
CA MET A 1 -18.67 48.60 31.48
C MET A 1 -18.05 49.43 32.60
N ARG A 2 -16.72 49.43 32.72
CA ARG A 2 -15.98 50.44 33.50
C ARG A 2 -15.41 51.42 32.47
N THR A 3 -15.92 52.64 32.47
CA THR A 3 -15.38 53.76 31.71
C THR A 3 -14.07 54.18 32.36
N VAL A 4 -12.94 53.93 31.69
CA VAL A 4 -11.62 54.37 32.16
C VAL A 4 -11.11 55.40 31.16
N ASP A 5 -11.14 56.68 31.54
CA ASP A 5 -10.66 57.83 30.75
C ASP A 5 -9.11 57.90 30.64
N GLY A 6 -8.41 56.81 30.97
CA GLY A 6 -6.95 56.72 30.94
C GLY A 6 -6.42 55.89 29.77
N PRO A 7 -5.11 56.01 29.46
CA PRO A 7 -4.44 55.17 28.47
C PRO A 7 -4.43 53.70 28.91
N TYR A 8 -4.74 52.78 28.01
CA TYR A 8 -4.75 51.34 28.30
C TYR A 8 -4.25 50.53 27.11
N LEU A 9 -3.72 49.34 27.39
CA LEU A 9 -3.23 48.42 26.36
C LEU A 9 -4.34 47.45 25.95
N ARG A 10 -4.43 47.12 24.66
CA ARG A 10 -5.39 46.13 24.14
C ARG A 10 -4.74 45.26 23.06
N ILE A 11 -4.96 43.96 23.13
CA ILE A 11 -4.59 43.04 22.05
C ILE A 11 -5.60 43.22 20.91
N VAL A 12 -5.09 43.55 19.72
CA VAL A 12 -5.87 43.70 18.47
C VAL A 12 -5.94 42.37 17.75
N GLU A 13 -4.83 41.64 17.71
CA GLU A 13 -4.74 40.30 17.13
C GLU A 13 -4.03 39.37 18.11
N GLN A 14 -4.73 38.30 18.50
CA GLN A 14 -4.19 37.24 19.36
C GLN A 14 -3.15 36.41 18.62
N PRO A 15 -2.19 35.76 19.32
CA PRO A 15 -1.34 34.76 18.72
C PRO A 15 -2.15 33.52 18.35
N LYS A 16 -1.68 32.78 17.33
CA LYS A 16 -2.26 31.49 16.97
C LYS A 16 -2.01 30.49 18.11
N GLN A 17 -3.08 29.93 18.66
CA GLN A 17 -2.99 29.07 19.84
C GLN A 17 -2.32 27.72 19.56
N ARG A 18 -2.52 27.13 18.37
CA ARG A 18 -1.97 25.81 18.00
C ARG A 18 -1.29 25.79 16.63
N GLY A 19 -0.44 24.78 16.41
CA GLY A 19 0.29 24.59 15.17
C GLY A 19 1.59 25.40 15.04
N PHE A 20 1.99 26.12 16.10
CA PHE A 20 3.31 26.73 16.22
C PHE A 20 4.25 25.78 16.96
N ARG A 21 5.52 25.67 16.52
CA ARG A 21 6.51 24.76 17.12
C ARG A 21 7.51 25.56 17.94
N PHE A 22 7.70 25.18 19.20
CA PHE A 22 8.80 25.69 20.02
C PHE A 22 10.11 25.01 19.61
N ARG A 23 11.23 25.74 19.69
CA ARG A 23 12.51 25.29 19.10
C ARG A 23 13.58 25.22 20.15
N TYR A 24 14.37 24.14 20.16
CA TYR A 24 15.57 24.09 20.99
C TYR A 24 16.68 24.96 20.40
N GLY A 25 17.64 25.38 21.23
CA GLY A 25 18.76 26.23 20.79
C GLY A 25 19.62 25.58 19.69
N CYS A 26 19.70 24.25 19.65
CA CYS A 26 20.39 23.50 18.61
C CYS A 26 19.70 23.54 17.24
N GLU A 27 18.41 23.90 17.16
CA GLU A 27 17.65 23.93 15.89
C GLU A 27 17.88 25.21 15.07
N GLY A 28 18.62 26.18 15.59
CA GLY A 28 18.89 27.46 14.93
C GLY A 28 17.71 28.46 14.90
N PRO A 29 17.95 29.71 14.46
CA PRO A 29 17.01 30.82 14.67
C PRO A 29 15.95 31.05 13.57
N SER A 30 15.97 30.33 12.44
CA SER A 30 15.37 30.77 11.16
C SER A 30 14.02 30.15 10.75
N HIS A 31 13.28 29.46 11.64
CA HIS A 31 12.08 28.70 11.27
C HIS A 31 10.72 29.47 11.25
N GLY A 32 10.73 30.79 11.11
CA GLY A 32 9.54 31.62 10.95
C GLY A 32 8.91 32.09 12.27
N GLY A 33 8.26 33.27 12.25
CA GLY A 33 7.68 33.90 13.43
C GLY A 33 6.29 33.38 13.81
N LEU A 34 5.93 33.56 15.07
CA LEU A 34 4.64 33.24 15.68
C LEU A 34 3.51 33.96 14.93
N PRO A 35 2.61 33.22 14.25
CA PRO A 35 1.53 33.82 13.48
C PRO A 35 0.42 34.34 14.39
N GLY A 36 -0.37 35.26 13.86
CA GLY A 36 -1.62 35.72 14.47
C GLY A 36 -2.74 34.70 14.30
N ALA A 37 -3.78 34.81 15.14
CA ALA A 37 -4.93 33.91 15.13
C ALA A 37 -5.70 33.93 13.80
N SER A 38 -5.67 35.05 13.08
CA SER A 38 -6.32 35.21 11.76
C SER A 38 -5.40 34.89 10.56
N SER A 39 -4.21 34.34 10.82
CA SER A 39 -3.20 34.11 9.79
C SER A 39 -3.55 32.90 8.93
N GLU A 40 -3.59 33.12 7.62
CA GLU A 40 -3.86 32.11 6.58
C GLU A 40 -2.62 31.89 5.69
N LYS A 41 -2.59 30.81 4.89
CA LYS A 41 -1.45 30.48 4.01
C LYS A 41 -1.08 31.61 3.05
N ASN A 42 -2.07 32.33 2.52
CA ASN A 42 -1.88 33.39 1.53
C ASN A 42 -1.91 34.80 2.11
N ARG A 43 -2.26 34.95 3.40
CA ARG A 43 -2.33 36.24 4.10
C ARG A 43 -1.82 36.07 5.53
N LYS A 44 -0.52 36.35 5.72
CA LYS A 44 0.13 36.26 7.02
C LYS A 44 -0.27 37.45 7.88
N SER A 45 -0.67 37.15 9.10
CA SER A 45 -0.95 38.12 10.15
C SER A 45 -0.17 37.73 11.41
N TYR A 46 -0.05 38.64 12.37
CA TYR A 46 0.87 38.49 13.51
C TYR A 46 0.27 39.09 14.76
N PRO A 47 0.69 38.64 15.97
CA PRO A 47 0.22 39.23 17.21
C PRO A 47 0.37 40.76 17.16
N GLN A 48 -0.70 41.46 17.54
CA GLN A 48 -0.75 42.92 17.44
C GLN A 48 -1.38 43.51 18.70
N VAL A 49 -0.77 44.59 19.21
CA VAL A 49 -1.29 45.36 20.35
C VAL A 49 -1.47 46.82 20.00
N LYS A 50 -2.40 47.48 20.67
CA LYS A 50 -2.73 48.89 20.50
C LYS A 50 -2.79 49.58 21.86
N VAL A 51 -2.10 50.71 21.97
CA VAL A 51 -2.26 51.62 23.11
C VAL A 51 -3.46 52.51 22.80
N CYS A 52 -4.56 52.29 23.50
CA CYS A 52 -5.79 53.06 23.38
C CYS A 52 -5.71 54.32 24.26
N ASN A 53 -6.45 55.37 23.87
CA ASN A 53 -6.54 56.63 24.61
C ASN A 53 -5.19 57.33 24.86
N TYR A 54 -4.22 57.13 23.97
CA TYR A 54 -2.90 57.76 24.02
C TYR A 54 -2.40 58.03 22.59
N GLN A 55 -1.76 59.19 22.39
CA GLN A 55 -1.05 59.54 21.16
C GLN A 55 0.32 60.08 21.55
N GLY A 56 1.36 59.31 21.29
CA GLY A 56 2.72 59.61 21.73
C GLY A 56 3.62 58.38 21.62
N ALA A 57 4.91 58.54 21.93
CA ALA A 57 5.84 57.42 21.97
C ALA A 57 5.52 56.50 23.15
N ALA A 58 5.68 55.19 23.01
CA ALA A 58 5.52 54.22 24.09
C ALA A 58 6.48 53.05 23.89
N ARG A 59 6.97 52.43 24.96
CA ARG A 59 7.77 51.20 24.89
C ARG A 59 6.90 50.03 25.31
N VAL A 60 6.79 49.00 24.47
CA VAL A 60 6.06 47.77 24.79
C VAL A 60 7.07 46.64 25.00
N VAL A 61 6.96 45.99 26.15
CA VAL A 61 7.74 44.82 26.54
C VAL A 61 6.84 43.59 26.47
N VAL A 62 7.33 42.53 25.85
CA VAL A 62 6.65 41.23 25.75
C VAL A 62 7.46 40.19 26.51
N GLN A 63 6.77 39.45 27.39
CA GLN A 63 7.36 38.38 28.20
C GLN A 63 6.53 37.10 28.06
N LEU A 64 7.16 35.97 28.35
CA LEU A 64 6.47 34.68 28.43
C LEU A 64 6.07 34.37 29.86
N VAL A 65 4.80 34.02 30.05
CA VAL A 65 4.23 33.66 31.35
C VAL A 65 3.50 32.31 31.27
N THR A 66 3.28 31.70 32.42
CA THR A 66 2.60 30.41 32.57
C THR A 66 1.10 30.50 32.27
N ASN A 67 0.50 29.37 31.89
CA ASN A 67 -0.95 29.23 31.74
C ASN A 67 -1.62 28.79 33.07
N THR A 68 -1.47 29.60 34.11
CA THR A 68 -2.01 29.34 35.45
C THR A 68 -2.92 30.49 35.90
N ALA A 69 -3.76 30.25 36.91
CA ALA A 69 -4.67 31.27 37.44
C ALA A 69 -3.93 32.51 37.98
N GLU A 70 -2.78 32.28 38.63
CA GLU A 70 -1.79 33.31 38.94
C GLU A 70 -0.63 33.18 37.95
N PRO A 71 -0.34 34.18 37.10
CA PRO A 71 0.70 34.09 36.09
C PRO A 71 2.10 34.19 36.73
N HIS A 72 2.96 33.23 36.39
CA HIS A 72 4.38 33.18 36.76
C HIS A 72 5.24 33.40 35.51
N LEU A 73 6.53 33.76 35.67
CA LEU A 73 7.46 33.82 34.54
C LEU A 73 7.65 32.41 33.95
N HIS A 74 7.61 32.31 32.63
CA HIS A 74 7.92 31.06 31.94
C HIS A 74 9.43 30.95 31.67
N ALA A 75 9.97 29.73 31.75
CA ALA A 75 11.39 29.45 31.52
C ALA A 75 11.81 29.52 30.05
N HIS A 76 10.87 29.35 29.12
CA HIS A 76 11.10 29.57 27.67
C HIS A 76 11.42 31.03 27.38
N SER A 77 12.11 31.27 26.26
CA SER A 77 12.57 32.60 25.87
C SER A 77 12.00 33.07 24.54
N LEU A 78 11.66 34.36 24.45
CA LEU A 78 11.33 34.98 23.16
C LEU A 78 12.62 35.24 22.39
N VAL A 79 12.65 34.82 21.13
CA VAL A 79 13.77 35.06 20.21
C VAL A 79 13.26 35.77 18.97
N GLY A 80 14.11 36.57 18.32
CA GLY A 80 13.69 37.39 17.18
C GLY A 80 14.50 38.67 17.05
N LYS A 81 14.22 39.46 16.01
CA LYS A 81 14.99 40.68 15.68
C LYS A 81 14.98 41.75 16.78
N GLN A 82 13.93 41.79 17.59
CA GLN A 82 13.72 42.78 18.65
C GLN A 82 13.68 42.13 20.04
N CYS A 83 14.29 40.95 20.17
CA CYS A 83 14.34 40.20 21.40
C CYS A 83 15.75 40.24 21.99
N ASP A 84 15.86 40.56 23.27
CA ASP A 84 17.10 40.51 24.04
C ASP A 84 16.84 39.76 25.36
N LYS A 85 17.76 38.88 25.76
CA LYS A 85 17.65 38.02 26.96
C LYS A 85 16.27 37.36 27.15
N GLY A 86 15.61 37.02 26.05
CA GLY A 86 14.34 36.31 26.06
C GLY A 86 13.09 37.17 26.30
N ILE A 87 13.21 38.50 26.26
CA ILE A 87 12.10 39.46 26.24
C ILE A 87 12.11 40.22 24.92
N CYS A 88 10.94 40.61 24.41
CA CYS A 88 10.85 41.46 23.22
C CYS A 88 10.57 42.90 23.62
N ILE A 89 11.34 43.85 23.13
CA ILE A 89 11.18 45.28 23.42
C ILE A 89 11.00 46.03 22.10
N VAL A 90 9.87 46.72 21.96
CA VAL A 90 9.56 47.51 20.77
C VAL A 90 9.08 48.90 21.16
N GLU A 91 9.59 49.92 20.50
CA GLU A 91 9.17 51.31 20.70
C GLU A 91 8.14 51.71 19.64
N LEU A 92 6.98 52.17 20.10
CA LEU A 92 5.93 52.77 19.31
C LEU A 92 6.33 54.21 18.95
N LEU A 93 6.33 54.50 17.66
CA LEU A 93 6.55 55.87 17.18
C LEU A 93 5.29 56.72 17.39
N PRO A 94 5.40 58.05 17.58
CA PRO A 94 4.26 58.92 17.86
C PRO A 94 3.14 58.95 16.79
N LYS A 95 3.43 58.46 15.57
CA LYS A 95 2.47 58.42 14.46
C LYS A 95 1.66 57.12 14.41
N ASP A 96 2.14 56.08 15.09
CA ASP A 96 1.53 54.76 15.04
C ASP A 96 0.63 54.54 16.25
N SER A 97 -0.48 53.84 16.06
CA SER A 97 -1.40 53.49 17.16
C SER A 97 -1.34 52.01 17.55
N SER A 98 -0.62 51.18 16.80
CA SER A 98 -0.48 49.75 17.06
C SER A 98 0.90 49.21 16.70
N ILE A 99 1.32 48.15 17.38
CA ILE A 99 2.58 47.45 17.17
C ILE A 99 2.27 46.00 16.78
N SER A 100 2.91 45.51 15.72
CA SER A 100 2.83 44.13 15.26
C SER A 100 4.17 43.41 15.49
N PHE A 101 4.13 42.11 15.78
CA PHE A 101 5.29 41.31 16.15
C PHE A 101 5.56 40.14 15.17
N PRO A 102 6.09 40.39 13.95
CA PRO A 102 6.15 39.39 12.87
C PRO A 102 7.23 38.30 12.99
N ASN A 103 8.21 38.47 13.88
CA ASN A 103 9.39 37.60 13.98
C ASN A 103 9.62 37.09 15.40
N LEU A 104 8.55 36.82 16.15
CA LEU A 104 8.66 36.22 17.48
C LEU A 104 8.80 34.70 17.37
N GLY A 105 9.92 34.15 17.83
CA GLY A 105 10.11 32.73 18.08
C GLY A 105 10.03 32.40 19.57
N ILE A 106 9.75 31.14 19.90
CA ILE A 106 9.78 30.64 21.28
C ILE A 106 10.88 29.58 21.37
N LEU A 107 11.93 29.92 22.13
CA LEU A 107 13.05 29.06 22.45
C LEU A 107 12.67 28.14 23.61
N HIS A 108 12.55 26.85 23.31
CA HIS A 108 12.27 25.77 24.25
C HIS A 108 13.49 25.50 25.12
N VAL A 109 13.31 25.50 26.43
CA VAL A 109 14.37 25.18 27.41
C VAL A 109 14.40 23.68 27.67
N THR A 110 15.56 23.08 27.89
CA THR A 110 15.63 21.67 28.28
C THR A 110 15.14 21.49 29.71
N LYS A 111 14.50 20.34 30.01
CA LYS A 111 13.97 20.04 31.35
C LYS A 111 15.03 20.12 32.46
N LYS A 112 16.29 19.80 32.14
CA LYS A 112 17.42 19.89 33.07
C LYS A 112 17.78 21.32 33.47
N ASN A 113 17.50 22.31 32.60
CA ASN A 113 17.94 23.69 32.78
C ASN A 113 16.83 24.65 33.25
N VAL A 114 15.59 24.17 33.42
CA VAL A 114 14.41 25.01 33.76
C VAL A 114 14.66 25.86 34.99
N SER A 115 15.12 25.27 36.10
CA SER A 115 15.32 25.99 37.37
C SER A 115 16.34 27.12 37.24
N LYS A 116 17.47 26.86 36.58
CA LYS A 116 18.55 27.84 36.41
C LYS A 116 18.12 28.99 35.51
N VAL A 117 17.49 28.68 34.37
CA VAL A 117 17.02 29.72 33.42
C VAL A 117 15.89 30.55 34.04
N LEU A 118 15.02 29.93 34.83
CA LEU A 118 13.94 30.62 35.53
C LEU A 118 14.48 31.59 36.59
N GLU A 119 15.52 31.19 37.34
CA GLU A 119 16.20 32.06 38.30
C GLU A 119 16.81 33.30 37.64
N GLU A 120 17.56 33.12 36.56
CA GLU A 120 18.16 34.23 35.79
C GLU A 120 17.08 35.20 35.27
N ARG A 121 15.95 34.67 34.82
CA ARG A 121 14.79 35.46 34.36
C ARG A 121 14.14 36.25 35.47
N MET A 122 13.93 35.65 36.65
CA MET A 122 13.35 36.34 37.80
C MET A 122 14.27 37.47 38.28
N ILE A 123 15.59 37.25 38.30
CA ILE A 123 16.58 38.27 38.65
C ILE A 123 16.52 39.46 37.69
N GLU A 124 16.52 39.21 36.36
CA GLU A 124 16.49 40.29 35.38
C GLU A 124 15.14 41.03 35.40
N ALA A 125 14.02 40.32 35.59
CA ALA A 125 12.70 40.93 35.73
C ALA A 125 12.62 41.84 36.97
N TYR A 126 13.17 41.41 38.12
CA TYR A 126 13.25 42.22 39.32
C TYR A 126 14.14 43.45 39.12
N ARG A 127 15.33 43.25 38.54
CA ARG A 127 16.29 44.31 38.26
C ARG A 127 15.71 45.39 37.35
N MET A 128 14.99 45.00 36.31
CA MET A 128 14.40 45.93 35.33
C MET A 128 13.00 46.43 35.72
N GLY A 129 12.38 45.90 36.77
CA GLY A 129 11.02 46.27 37.18
C GLY A 129 9.92 45.73 36.28
N TYR A 130 10.18 44.62 35.56
CA TYR A 130 9.24 43.95 34.66
C TYR A 130 8.47 42.81 35.33
N ASN A 131 8.48 42.73 36.67
CA ASN A 131 7.77 41.71 37.45
C ASN A 131 6.35 42.10 37.88
N TYR A 132 5.81 43.23 37.39
CA TYR A 132 4.47 43.66 37.78
C TYR A 132 3.38 42.76 37.18
N GLY A 133 2.48 42.25 38.01
CA GLY A 133 1.42 41.34 37.59
C GLY A 133 1.88 39.90 37.38
N ILE A 134 3.09 39.57 37.85
CA ILE A 134 3.67 38.23 37.87
C ILE A 134 3.99 37.90 39.33
N PHE A 135 3.69 36.68 39.76
CA PHE A 135 4.06 36.21 41.09
C PHE A 135 5.47 35.58 41.08
N ILE A 136 6.38 36.11 41.90
CA ILE A 136 7.72 35.52 42.14
C ILE A 136 7.78 35.02 43.58
N ASN A 137 7.62 35.92 44.53
CA ASN A 137 7.60 35.63 45.96
C ASN A 137 6.96 36.83 46.67
N PRO A 138 6.08 36.62 47.67
CA PRO A 138 5.39 37.71 48.36
C PRO A 138 6.31 38.83 48.89
N GLU A 139 7.52 38.51 49.34
CA GLU A 139 8.48 39.49 49.87
C GLU A 139 9.20 40.29 48.78
N ILE A 140 9.41 39.67 47.60
CA ILE A 140 9.99 40.31 46.41
C ILE A 140 8.94 41.19 45.71
N ASP A 141 7.69 40.72 45.71
CA ASP A 141 6.57 41.34 45.00
C ASP A 141 6.01 42.58 45.73
N VAL A 142 6.46 42.86 46.96
CA VAL A 142 6.13 44.12 47.68
C VAL A 142 6.66 45.35 46.92
N LEU A 143 7.79 45.20 46.22
CA LEU A 143 8.46 46.28 45.50
C LEU A 143 7.96 46.40 44.04
N GLN A 144 6.67 46.64 43.84
CA GLN A 144 6.03 46.73 42.51
C GLN A 144 6.04 48.13 41.86
N GLY A 145 6.85 49.07 42.37
CA GLY A 145 6.93 50.46 41.90
C GLY A 145 7.64 50.66 40.55
N GLU A 146 7.33 51.78 39.87
CA GLU A 146 7.96 52.19 38.60
C GLU A 146 9.48 52.33 38.75
N VAL A 147 10.24 51.58 37.97
CA VAL A 147 11.70 51.50 38.09
C VAL A 147 12.35 52.43 37.07
N ARG A 148 13.01 53.49 37.53
CA ARG A 148 13.77 54.42 36.68
C ARG A 148 15.22 53.98 36.44
N MET A 149 15.80 53.18 37.34
CA MET A 149 17.17 52.67 37.28
C MET A 149 17.20 51.19 37.69
N PRO A 150 18.05 50.34 37.07
CA PRO A 150 18.14 48.93 37.42
C PRO A 150 18.39 48.72 38.91
N ARG A 151 17.55 47.90 39.57
CA ARG A 151 17.69 47.60 41.00
C ARG A 151 18.89 46.68 41.25
N GLU A 152 19.59 46.92 42.35
CA GLU A 152 20.61 45.99 42.86
C GLU A 152 19.94 44.95 43.76
N LEU A 153 20.33 43.68 43.62
CA LEU A 153 19.82 42.60 44.46
C LEU A 153 20.73 42.40 45.67
N THR A 154 20.14 42.32 46.85
CA THR A 154 20.81 41.83 48.06
C THR A 154 20.93 40.30 48.03
N ASP A 155 21.86 39.74 48.81
CA ASP A 155 22.04 38.28 48.91
C ASP A 155 20.80 37.57 49.47
N ALA A 156 20.04 38.24 50.35
CA ALA A 156 18.79 37.71 50.89
C ALA A 156 17.70 37.59 49.80
N GLU A 157 17.52 38.63 48.97
CA GLU A 157 16.58 38.62 47.85
C GLU A 157 16.97 37.59 46.79
N ARG A 158 18.28 37.45 46.50
CA ARG A 158 18.79 36.42 45.59
C ARG A 158 18.43 35.02 46.08
N ASN A 159 18.60 34.74 47.37
CA ASN A 159 18.24 33.45 47.95
C ASN A 159 16.73 33.17 47.88
N LEU A 160 15.89 34.19 48.11
CA LEU A 160 14.43 34.08 47.95
C LEU A 160 14.06 33.74 46.50
N ILE A 161 14.65 34.43 45.52
CA ILE A 161 14.41 34.17 44.09
C ILE A 161 14.88 32.76 43.71
N SER A 162 16.06 32.34 44.20
CA SER A 162 16.59 30.99 43.97
C SER A 162 15.66 29.91 44.55
N SER A 163 15.10 30.14 45.74
CA SER A 163 14.12 29.22 46.35
C SER A 163 12.80 29.16 45.56
N ALA A 164 12.33 30.30 45.07
CA ALA A 164 11.10 30.40 44.28
C ALA A 164 11.26 29.72 42.91
N SER A 165 12.40 29.90 42.24
CA SER A 165 12.68 29.28 40.94
C SER A 165 12.68 27.75 41.03
N ILE A 166 13.27 27.18 42.08
CA ILE A 166 13.27 25.73 42.32
C ILE A 166 11.85 25.22 42.53
N HIS A 167 11.02 25.92 43.31
CA HIS A 167 9.64 25.51 43.56
C HIS A 167 8.79 25.58 42.29
N GLN A 168 8.77 26.75 41.62
CA GLN A 168 7.97 26.98 40.42
C GLN A 168 8.43 26.12 39.23
N SER A 169 9.71 25.73 39.16
CA SER A 169 10.21 24.86 38.08
C SER A 169 9.61 23.45 38.08
N LYS A 170 9.13 22.95 39.23
CA LYS A 170 8.57 21.58 39.35
C LYS A 170 7.19 21.45 38.74
N GLU A 171 6.41 22.52 38.79
CA GLU A 171 5.02 22.57 38.32
C GLU A 171 4.91 23.24 36.93
N MET A 172 6.03 23.65 36.35
CA MET A 172 6.11 24.34 35.06
C MET A 172 5.72 23.42 33.90
N ASP A 173 4.68 23.79 33.16
CA ASP A 173 4.29 23.10 31.93
C ASP A 173 5.05 23.68 30.72
N LEU A 174 6.03 22.93 30.22
CA LEU A 174 6.84 23.33 29.05
C LEU A 174 6.07 23.25 27.73
N SER A 175 4.87 22.68 27.70
CA SER A 175 4.07 22.53 26.48
C SER A 175 3.22 23.75 26.14
N VAL A 176 3.05 24.70 27.07
CA VAL A 176 2.15 25.84 26.90
C VAL A 176 2.71 27.13 27.49
N VAL A 177 2.55 28.24 26.77
CA VAL A 177 2.96 29.58 27.22
C VAL A 177 1.89 30.62 26.90
N ARG A 178 1.95 31.79 27.55
CA ARG A 178 1.17 32.97 27.17
C ARG A 178 2.10 34.17 26.96
N LEU A 179 1.72 35.09 26.07
CA LEU A 179 2.41 36.37 25.92
C LEU A 179 1.82 37.39 26.89
N MET A 180 2.65 38.04 27.68
CA MET A 180 2.28 39.17 28.52
C MET A 180 2.84 40.45 27.90
N PHE A 181 1.96 41.39 27.59
CA PHE A 181 2.32 42.69 27.02
C PHE A 181 2.23 43.77 28.09
N THR A 182 3.31 44.52 28.27
CA THR A 182 3.38 45.64 29.22
C THR A 182 3.84 46.89 28.48
N ALA A 183 3.05 47.97 28.56
CA ALA A 183 3.40 49.24 27.92
C ALA A 183 3.91 50.25 28.95
N PHE A 184 4.95 50.98 28.58
CA PHE A 184 5.58 52.05 29.34
C PHE A 184 5.50 53.36 28.55
N LEU A 185 4.93 54.39 29.16
CA LEU A 185 4.83 55.73 28.61
C LEU A 185 6.04 56.57 29.07
N PRO A 186 6.45 57.57 28.26
CA PRO A 186 7.53 58.47 28.62
C PRO A 186 7.14 59.33 29.83
N ASP A 187 8.13 59.55 30.69
CA ASP A 187 8.10 60.50 31.78
C ASP A 187 8.64 61.87 31.32
N SER A 188 8.68 62.84 32.23
CA SER A 188 9.14 64.22 32.00
C SER A 188 10.59 64.30 31.47
N ASP A 189 11.42 63.30 31.79
CA ASP A 189 12.82 63.20 31.38
C ASP A 189 13.02 62.43 30.05
N GLY A 190 11.93 62.03 29.38
CA GLY A 190 11.95 61.26 28.12
C GLY A 190 12.21 59.76 28.29
N GLY A 191 12.50 59.28 29.50
CA GLY A 191 12.60 57.85 29.82
C GLY A 191 11.23 57.17 29.95
N PHE A 192 11.13 55.90 29.57
CA PHE A 192 9.89 55.12 29.64
C PHE A 192 9.73 54.44 31.01
N SER A 193 9.10 55.10 31.98
CA SER A 193 8.88 54.55 33.32
C SER A 193 7.41 54.40 33.73
N ARG A 194 6.49 55.13 33.08
CA ARG A 194 5.07 55.14 33.46
C ARG A 194 4.36 53.91 32.92
N ARG A 195 4.03 52.95 33.78
CA ARG A 195 3.56 51.62 33.35
C ARG A 195 2.03 51.55 33.23
N LEU A 196 1.54 50.92 32.17
CA LEU A 196 0.12 50.57 32.00
C LEU A 196 -0.19 49.17 32.57
N GLU A 197 -1.47 48.87 32.79
CA GLU A 197 -1.90 47.54 33.19
C GLU A 197 -1.51 46.50 32.10
N PRO A 198 -0.82 45.41 32.48
CA PRO A 198 -0.39 44.41 31.51
C PRO A 198 -1.56 43.59 30.98
N VAL A 199 -1.45 43.11 29.75
CA VAL A 199 -2.48 42.29 29.09
C VAL A 199 -1.86 40.96 28.67
N ILE A 200 -2.54 39.86 29.01
CA ILE A 200 -2.07 38.51 28.71
C ILE A 200 -2.85 37.94 27.52
N SER A 201 -2.15 37.35 26.56
CA SER A 201 -2.72 36.72 25.37
C SER A 201 -3.42 35.40 25.67
N ASP A 202 -4.05 34.82 24.67
CA ASP A 202 -4.47 33.42 24.70
C ASP A 202 -3.26 32.46 24.84
N PRO A 203 -3.46 31.22 25.34
CA PRO A 203 -2.40 30.22 25.42
C PRO A 203 -1.91 29.79 24.04
N ILE A 204 -0.60 29.57 23.96
CA ILE A 204 0.11 29.05 22.80
C ILE A 204 0.64 27.69 23.19
N PHE A 205 0.21 26.66 22.49
CA PHE A 205 0.61 25.29 22.72
C PHE A 205 1.68 24.86 21.72
N ASP A 206 2.69 24.15 22.21
CA ASP A 206 3.73 23.58 21.36
C ASP A 206 3.18 22.45 20.51
N SER A 207 3.22 22.62 19.18
CA SER A 207 2.81 21.57 18.23
C SER A 207 3.64 20.28 18.31
N LYS A 208 4.83 20.31 18.93
CA LYS A 208 5.61 19.09 19.21
C LYS A 208 5.22 18.40 20.51
N ALA A 209 4.44 19.04 21.38
CA ALA A 209 3.97 18.41 22.59
C ALA A 209 2.89 17.36 22.26
N PRO A 210 2.94 16.17 22.89
CA PRO A 210 2.09 15.03 22.53
C PRO A 210 0.60 15.21 22.88
N ASN A 211 0.24 16.26 23.61
CA ASN A 211 -1.12 16.67 23.97
C ASN A 211 -1.60 17.90 23.17
N ALA A 212 -0.75 18.44 22.30
CA ALA A 212 -1.02 19.66 21.55
C ALA A 212 -0.60 19.59 20.07
N SER A 213 -0.23 18.41 19.60
CA SER A 213 -0.05 18.13 18.18
C SER A 213 -1.35 18.43 17.44
N ASN A 214 -1.23 19.04 16.27
CA ASN A 214 -2.38 19.18 15.38
C ASN A 214 -2.82 17.77 14.97
N LEU A 215 -4.08 17.44 15.24
CA LEU A 215 -4.67 16.18 14.81
C LEU A 215 -4.80 16.21 13.29
N LYS A 216 -4.08 15.30 12.64
CA LYS A 216 -4.11 15.18 11.20
C LYS A 216 -4.13 13.71 10.83
N ILE A 217 -5.17 13.32 10.11
CA ILE A 217 -5.19 12.04 9.42
C ILE A 217 -4.26 12.20 8.22
N VAL A 218 -3.10 11.55 8.24
CA VAL A 218 -2.11 11.60 7.16
C VAL A 218 -2.61 10.77 5.99
N ARG A 219 -3.02 9.53 6.25
CA ARG A 219 -3.49 8.60 5.23
C ARG A 219 -4.52 7.64 5.83
N MET A 220 -5.48 7.25 5.01
CA MET A 220 -6.41 6.16 5.30
C MET A 220 -6.09 5.08 4.27
N ASP A 221 -5.99 3.83 4.70
CA ASP A 221 -5.84 2.69 3.78
C ASP A 221 -7.09 2.52 2.91
N ARG A 222 -8.26 2.85 3.46
CA ARG A 222 -9.57 2.84 2.80
C ARG A 222 -10.25 4.19 2.94
N THR A 223 -10.69 4.74 1.82
CA THR A 223 -11.51 5.95 1.74
C THR A 223 -12.95 5.64 1.34
N ALA A 224 -13.30 4.35 1.34
CA ALA A 224 -14.63 3.84 1.06
C ALA A 224 -14.83 2.50 1.77
N GLY A 225 -16.08 2.15 2.09
CA GLY A 225 -16.40 0.88 2.75
C GLY A 225 -17.89 0.55 2.64
N CYS A 226 -18.26 -0.67 3.00
CA CYS A 226 -19.65 -1.12 2.92
C CYS A 226 -20.56 -0.34 3.88
N VAL A 227 -21.79 -0.05 3.43
CA VAL A 227 -22.87 0.55 4.24
C VAL A 227 -23.21 -0.23 5.52
N THR A 228 -22.87 -1.51 5.60
CA THR A 228 -23.10 -2.34 6.81
C THR A 228 -22.08 -2.11 7.91
N GLY A 229 -20.96 -1.42 7.63
CA GLY A 229 -19.83 -1.28 8.55
C GLY A 229 -19.14 -2.62 8.86
N GLY A 230 -18.22 -2.61 9.84
CA GLY A 230 -17.50 -3.80 10.29
C GLY A 230 -16.18 -4.09 9.56
N GLU A 231 -15.80 -3.25 8.61
CA GLU A 231 -14.50 -3.33 7.94
C GLU A 231 -13.41 -2.67 8.79
N GLU A 232 -12.25 -3.34 8.84
CA GLU A 232 -11.06 -2.76 9.45
C GLU A 232 -10.50 -1.66 8.53
N VAL A 233 -10.29 -0.48 9.11
CA VAL A 233 -9.67 0.67 8.45
C VAL A 233 -8.41 1.02 9.22
N TYR A 234 -7.28 1.02 8.54
CA TYR A 234 -6.01 1.48 9.08
C TYR A 234 -5.85 2.98 8.84
N LEU A 235 -5.94 3.74 9.94
CA LEU A 235 -5.69 5.17 9.96
C LEU A 235 -4.23 5.43 10.33
N LEU A 236 -3.51 6.10 9.42
CA LEU A 236 -2.23 6.73 9.72
C LEU A 236 -2.51 8.17 10.10
N CYS A 237 -2.40 8.48 11.39
CA CYS A 237 -2.52 9.83 11.93
C CYS A 237 -1.19 10.30 12.54
N ASP A 238 -1.04 11.62 12.66
CA ASP A 238 0.03 12.20 13.48
C ASP A 238 -0.12 11.75 14.95
N LYS A 239 0.95 11.83 15.74
CA LYS A 239 1.05 11.25 17.10
C LYS A 239 -0.20 11.50 17.97
N VAL A 240 -0.94 10.42 18.28
CA VAL A 240 -2.12 10.39 19.20
C VAL A 240 -1.87 9.50 20.43
N GLN A 241 -2.58 9.74 21.54
CA GLN A 241 -2.43 8.98 22.80
C GLN A 241 -3.54 7.93 22.98
N LYS A 242 -3.18 6.65 23.13
CA LYS A 242 -4.12 5.53 23.30
C LYS A 242 -4.50 5.34 24.78
N GLY A 243 -5.66 5.86 25.23
CA GLY A 243 -6.07 5.68 26.64
C GLY A 243 -7.43 6.22 27.12
N GLN A 244 -8.27 6.86 26.30
CA GLN A 244 -9.52 7.49 26.76
C GLN A 244 -10.77 6.81 26.17
N LYS A 245 -11.58 6.11 26.98
CA LYS A 245 -12.76 5.32 26.55
C LYS A 245 -13.88 6.18 25.92
N PRO A 246 -14.54 5.76 24.82
CA PRO A 246 -15.66 6.47 24.20
C PRO A 246 -16.98 6.32 24.96
N GLY A 247 -17.60 7.45 25.30
CA GLY A 247 -19.01 7.54 25.70
C GLY A 247 -19.85 7.84 24.47
N THR A 248 -20.83 6.98 24.21
CA THR A 248 -21.83 7.12 23.14
C THR A 248 -22.73 8.32 23.42
N ASN A 249 -22.76 9.29 22.52
CA ASN A 249 -23.95 10.10 22.17
C ASN A 249 -23.57 11.11 21.06
N GLY A 250 -24.07 10.91 19.84
CA GLY A 250 -23.91 11.86 18.75
C GLY A 250 -24.37 11.29 17.42
N SER A 251 -25.38 11.92 16.84
CA SER A 251 -26.11 11.55 15.63
C SER A 251 -25.29 11.51 14.34
N ILE A 252 -25.79 10.71 13.40
CA ILE A 252 -25.31 10.47 12.03
C ILE A 252 -24.96 11.79 11.29
N SER A 253 -23.67 11.97 11.00
CA SER A 253 -23.14 12.82 9.93
C SER A 253 -21.95 12.08 9.30
N SER A 254 -21.85 12.15 7.97
CA SER A 254 -21.02 11.33 7.06
C SER A 254 -19.52 11.64 7.06
N ASP A 255 -18.96 12.06 8.19
CA ASP A 255 -17.55 12.47 8.31
C ASP A 255 -16.87 11.75 9.49
N PHE A 256 -15.68 11.19 9.25
CA PHE A 256 -14.85 10.61 10.32
C PHE A 256 -14.05 11.72 11.01
N ASP A 257 -14.12 11.74 12.34
CA ASP A 257 -13.40 12.71 13.18
C ASP A 257 -12.72 12.00 14.36
N GLU A 258 -11.46 12.33 14.62
CA GLU A 258 -10.73 11.87 15.81
C GLU A 258 -10.49 13.05 16.74
N GLY A 259 -11.01 12.98 17.97
CA GLY A 259 -10.80 13.98 19.00
C GLY A 259 -10.40 13.38 20.36
N PRO A 260 -9.41 13.93 21.07
CA PRO A 260 -9.16 13.65 22.48
C PRO A 260 -10.27 14.29 23.34
N LYS A 261 -10.69 13.60 24.40
CA LYS A 261 -11.94 13.90 25.13
C LYS A 261 -11.85 15.07 26.12
N SER A 262 -10.72 15.77 26.22
CA SER A 262 -10.57 16.90 27.15
C SER A 262 -11.02 18.24 26.57
N ASP A 263 -10.82 18.48 25.27
CA ASP A 263 -10.91 19.84 24.69
C ASP A 263 -11.80 19.96 23.44
N ASN A 264 -12.56 18.91 23.09
CA ASN A 264 -13.47 18.85 21.93
C ASN A 264 -12.79 19.26 20.60
N GLU A 265 -11.52 18.87 20.44
CA GLU A 265 -10.69 19.17 19.28
C GLU A 265 -10.86 18.14 18.18
N THR A 266 -10.84 18.59 16.93
CA THR A 266 -11.17 17.80 15.75
C THR A 266 -10.13 17.99 14.64
N SER A 267 -9.93 16.96 13.83
CA SER A 267 -9.02 17.03 12.67
C SER A 267 -9.73 17.64 11.45
N GLU A 268 -8.98 18.02 10.41
CA GLU A 268 -9.64 18.34 9.13
C GLU A 268 -10.37 17.10 8.60
N PRO A 269 -11.68 17.21 8.25
CA PRO A 269 -12.47 16.06 7.85
C PRO A 269 -11.93 15.45 6.56
N LYS A 270 -11.83 14.11 6.52
CA LYS A 270 -11.49 13.37 5.30
C LYS A 270 -12.74 12.72 4.69
N PRO A 271 -12.91 12.82 3.36
CA PRO A 271 -14.05 12.21 2.69
C PRO A 271 -13.97 10.69 2.78
N PHE A 272 -15.08 10.05 3.18
CA PHE A 272 -15.23 8.61 3.21
C PHE A 272 -16.54 8.21 2.49
N THR A 273 -16.44 7.38 1.45
CA THR A 273 -17.58 7.07 0.59
C THR A 273 -18.14 5.70 0.91
N TYR A 274 -19.38 5.62 1.37
CA TYR A 274 -20.02 4.32 1.55
C TYR A 274 -20.48 3.75 0.20
N HIS A 275 -20.05 2.53 -0.11
CA HIS A 275 -20.55 1.80 -1.28
C HIS A 275 -21.56 0.72 -0.87
N PRO A 276 -22.64 0.53 -1.65
CA PRO A 276 -23.57 -0.56 -1.43
C PRO A 276 -22.87 -1.92 -1.64
N GLN A 277 -23.36 -2.95 -0.95
CA GLN A 277 -22.87 -4.33 -1.05
C GLN A 277 -23.08 -4.86 -2.47
N ILE A 278 -22.01 -5.31 -3.16
CA ILE A 278 -22.11 -5.99 -4.45
C ILE A 278 -21.59 -7.43 -4.29
N ILE A 279 -22.51 -8.36 -4.51
CA ILE A 279 -22.45 -9.79 -4.20
C ILE A 279 -21.80 -10.53 -5.40
N ASP A 280 -20.52 -10.32 -5.69
CA ASP A 280 -19.94 -10.81 -6.97
C ASP A 280 -19.48 -12.28 -7.01
N LYS A 281 -19.98 -13.14 -6.13
CA LYS A 281 -19.89 -14.61 -6.29
C LYS A 281 -21.23 -15.32 -6.07
N GLU A 282 -22.04 -14.83 -5.14
CA GLU A 282 -23.39 -15.34 -4.88
C GLU A 282 -24.43 -14.82 -5.89
N GLU A 283 -24.28 -13.61 -6.47
CA GLU A 283 -25.15 -13.10 -7.54
C GLU A 283 -25.00 -13.93 -8.81
N VAL A 284 -23.76 -14.28 -9.18
CA VAL A 284 -23.45 -15.14 -10.34
C VAL A 284 -24.03 -16.55 -10.13
N GLN A 285 -23.94 -17.11 -8.91
CA GLN A 285 -24.57 -18.39 -8.59
C GLN A 285 -26.11 -18.31 -8.54
N ARG A 286 -26.68 -17.20 -8.06
CA ARG A 286 -28.12 -16.94 -8.03
C ARG A 286 -28.69 -16.69 -9.43
N LYS A 287 -27.92 -16.04 -10.33
CA LYS A 287 -28.23 -15.87 -11.77
C LYS A 287 -28.16 -17.21 -12.51
N ARG A 288 -27.22 -18.09 -12.17
CA ARG A 288 -27.16 -19.48 -12.68
C ARG A 288 -28.38 -20.34 -12.29
N GLN A 289 -29.09 -20.01 -11.22
CA GLN A 289 -30.26 -20.75 -10.74
C GLN A 289 -31.61 -20.23 -11.27
N LYS A 290 -31.64 -19.10 -11.98
CA LYS A 290 -32.87 -18.66 -12.66
C LYS A 290 -33.08 -19.48 -13.93
N THR A 291 -34.12 -20.30 -13.96
CA THR A 291 -34.58 -20.98 -15.17
C THR A 291 -35.06 -19.94 -16.18
N LEU A 292 -34.64 -20.08 -17.44
CA LEU A 292 -35.18 -19.32 -18.56
C LEU A 292 -36.71 -19.44 -18.56
N PRO A 293 -37.46 -18.35 -18.77
CA PRO A 293 -38.91 -18.43 -18.87
C PRO A 293 -39.27 -19.39 -20.01
N ASN A 294 -40.02 -20.43 -19.68
CA ASN A 294 -40.44 -21.45 -20.62
C ASN A 294 -41.46 -20.82 -21.59
N PHE A 295 -41.04 -20.47 -22.80
CA PHE A 295 -41.90 -19.96 -23.86
C PHE A 295 -42.73 -21.09 -24.46
N GLN A 296 -43.73 -21.60 -23.73
CA GLN A 296 -44.74 -22.51 -24.27
C GLN A 296 -46.18 -21.94 -24.26
N ASP A 297 -46.42 -20.79 -23.64
CA ASP A 297 -47.79 -20.23 -23.52
C ASP A 297 -47.96 -18.86 -24.20
N TYR A 298 -47.52 -18.74 -25.45
CA TYR A 298 -47.97 -17.64 -26.33
C TYR A 298 -48.82 -18.16 -27.49
N SER A 299 -49.87 -18.90 -27.12
CA SER A 299 -51.06 -19.07 -27.97
C SER A 299 -52.27 -18.50 -27.22
N GLY A 300 -52.33 -17.17 -27.14
CA GLY A 300 -53.42 -16.47 -26.45
C GLY A 300 -53.55 -15.05 -26.97
N ALA A 301 -54.67 -14.79 -27.61
CA ALA A 301 -54.99 -13.51 -28.24
C ALA A 301 -55.14 -12.35 -27.24
N GLY A 302 -54.69 -11.17 -27.66
CA GLY A 302 -55.35 -9.89 -27.34
C GLY A 302 -54.73 -9.03 -26.23
N GLY A 303 -54.64 -7.73 -26.53
CA GLY A 303 -54.65 -6.65 -25.51
C GLY A 303 -53.32 -5.93 -25.33
N GLY A 304 -53.25 -4.68 -25.82
CA GLY A 304 -52.07 -3.83 -25.70
C GLY A 304 -51.88 -3.13 -24.36
N ALA A 305 -50.65 -2.69 -24.12
CA ALA A 305 -50.20 -1.56 -23.30
C ALA A 305 -48.70 -1.40 -23.64
N GLY A 306 -48.19 -0.30 -24.22
CA GLY A 306 -48.18 1.04 -23.64
C GLY A 306 -46.82 1.26 -22.96
N GLY A 307 -45.81 1.69 -23.71
CA GLY A 307 -44.47 2.01 -23.19
C GLY A 307 -43.86 3.19 -23.96
N MET A 308 -43.79 4.34 -23.30
CA MET A 308 -43.45 5.65 -23.85
C MET A 308 -41.96 5.77 -24.25
N PHE A 309 -41.71 6.05 -25.54
CA PHE A 309 -40.47 6.69 -25.97
C PHE A 309 -40.60 8.21 -25.80
N ARG A 310 -39.82 8.79 -24.88
CA ARG A 310 -39.54 10.23 -24.84
C ARG A 310 -38.22 10.47 -25.57
N GLY A 311 -38.30 10.95 -26.81
CA GLY A 311 -37.18 11.55 -27.54
C GLY A 311 -37.60 12.94 -28.01
N GLY A 312 -36.98 13.97 -27.43
CA GLY A 312 -37.25 15.36 -27.77
C GLY A 312 -36.61 15.77 -29.09
N GLY A 313 -37.40 16.40 -29.96
CA GLY A 313 -36.93 17.10 -31.15
C GLY A 313 -37.89 18.25 -31.43
N GLY A 314 -37.45 19.48 -31.15
CA GLY A 314 -38.24 20.69 -31.32
C GLY A 314 -38.47 21.02 -32.79
N GLY A 315 -39.71 21.38 -33.12
CA GLY A 315 -40.11 21.94 -34.40
C GLY A 315 -41.50 22.55 -34.24
N SER A 316 -41.57 23.89 -34.25
CA SER A 316 -42.79 24.66 -34.07
C SER A 316 -43.69 24.67 -35.32
N THR A 317 -44.97 25.00 -35.08
CA THR A 317 -46.08 25.24 -36.02
C THR A 317 -46.80 23.98 -36.51
N ALA A 318 -48.12 23.82 -36.44
CA ALA A 318 -49.17 24.82 -36.68
C ALA A 318 -50.46 24.51 -35.91
N GLY A 319 -51.27 25.54 -35.68
CA GLY A 319 -52.62 25.41 -35.14
C GLY A 319 -53.67 25.27 -36.23
N GLY A 320 -54.66 24.40 -35.96
CA GLY A 320 -56.07 24.65 -36.24
C GLY A 320 -56.72 23.92 -37.42
N GLY A 321 -57.75 23.12 -37.11
CA GLY A 321 -58.91 22.95 -38.01
C GLY A 321 -59.23 21.51 -38.45
N PRO A 322 -60.35 20.91 -38.01
CA PRO A 322 -60.66 19.49 -38.23
C PRO A 322 -61.70 19.23 -39.34
N SER A 323 -61.87 17.93 -39.63
CA SER A 323 -63.07 17.24 -40.15
C SER A 323 -63.15 16.91 -41.64
N GLY A 324 -63.47 15.64 -41.93
CA GLY A 324 -64.27 15.28 -43.12
C GLY A 324 -63.76 14.18 -44.04
N GLY A 325 -63.67 12.93 -43.54
CA GLY A 325 -64.00 11.68 -44.26
C GLY A 325 -63.47 11.39 -45.68
N GLY A 326 -62.60 10.38 -45.79
CA GLY A 326 -62.31 9.73 -47.08
C GLY A 326 -61.34 8.55 -46.97
N VAL A 327 -61.88 7.34 -47.09
CA VAL A 327 -61.24 6.06 -47.50
C VAL A 327 -59.96 5.66 -46.76
N GLY A 328 -60.08 4.70 -45.84
CA GLY A 328 -58.96 4.04 -45.18
C GLY A 328 -58.11 3.21 -46.15
N GLY A 329 -57.13 3.85 -46.79
CA GLY A 329 -55.96 3.16 -47.31
C GLY A 329 -55.04 2.88 -46.12
N CYS A 330 -54.82 1.60 -45.81
CA CYS A 330 -53.70 1.20 -44.96
C CYS A 330 -52.42 1.61 -45.67
N VAL A 331 -51.91 2.81 -45.38
CA VAL A 331 -50.56 3.20 -45.75
C VAL A 331 -49.65 2.35 -44.86
N LEU A 332 -49.33 1.13 -45.31
CA LEU A 332 -48.24 0.36 -44.75
C LEU A 332 -47.01 1.25 -44.86
N GLU A 333 -46.43 1.64 -43.73
CA GLU A 333 -45.18 2.38 -43.76
C GLU A 333 -44.18 1.60 -44.61
N PRO A 334 -43.58 2.23 -45.63
CA PRO A 334 -42.65 1.54 -46.53
C PRO A 334 -41.48 0.88 -45.77
N HIS A 335 -41.12 1.43 -44.61
CA HIS A 335 -40.09 0.87 -43.73
C HIS A 335 -40.49 -0.48 -43.08
N LEU A 336 -41.75 -0.63 -42.64
CA LEU A 336 -42.26 -1.89 -42.10
C LEU A 336 -42.36 -2.98 -43.16
N ALA A 337 -42.76 -2.61 -44.39
CA ALA A 337 -42.79 -3.54 -45.51
C ALA A 337 -41.38 -4.01 -45.91
N GLU A 338 -40.39 -3.12 -45.89
CA GLU A 338 -38.99 -3.46 -46.15
C GLU A 338 -38.41 -4.38 -45.07
N LEU A 339 -38.68 -4.10 -43.78
CA LEU A 339 -38.25 -4.94 -42.66
C LEU A 339 -38.88 -6.34 -42.74
N ALA A 340 -40.18 -6.42 -43.02
CA ALA A 340 -40.89 -7.69 -43.22
C ALA A 340 -40.32 -8.47 -44.41
N GLY A 341 -39.94 -7.78 -45.49
CA GLY A 341 -39.26 -8.37 -46.64
C GLY A 341 -37.90 -8.98 -46.26
N ARG A 342 -37.07 -8.26 -45.49
CA ARG A 342 -35.78 -8.76 -45.00
C ARG A 342 -35.94 -9.97 -44.08
N GLN A 343 -36.92 -9.93 -43.17
CA GLN A 343 -37.25 -11.05 -42.26
C GLN A 343 -37.73 -12.30 -43.04
N ALA A 344 -38.61 -12.13 -44.03
CA ALA A 344 -39.09 -13.21 -44.88
C ALA A 344 -37.95 -13.85 -45.71
N GLN A 345 -37.04 -13.02 -46.23
CA GLN A 345 -35.88 -13.49 -46.97
C GLN A 345 -34.90 -14.26 -46.07
N ALA A 346 -34.67 -13.79 -44.85
CA ALA A 346 -33.89 -14.51 -43.85
C ALA A 346 -34.49 -15.87 -43.47
N LEU A 347 -35.81 -15.93 -43.26
CA LEU A 347 -36.53 -17.18 -43.02
C LEU A 347 -36.42 -18.16 -44.19
N PHE A 348 -36.50 -17.66 -45.42
CA PHE A 348 -36.30 -18.47 -46.62
C PHE A 348 -34.89 -19.04 -46.68
N HIS A 349 -33.86 -18.21 -46.47
CA HIS A 349 -32.48 -18.68 -46.45
C HIS A 349 -32.22 -19.70 -45.35
N TYR A 350 -32.78 -19.50 -44.15
CA TYR A 350 -32.72 -20.47 -43.06
C TYR A 350 -33.41 -21.80 -43.42
N ALA A 351 -34.58 -21.77 -44.04
CA ALA A 351 -35.28 -22.99 -44.46
C ALA A 351 -34.48 -23.81 -45.49
N VAL A 352 -33.62 -23.16 -46.28
CA VAL A 352 -32.76 -23.81 -47.27
C VAL A 352 -31.43 -24.28 -46.66
N SER A 353 -30.81 -23.50 -45.77
CA SER A 353 -29.47 -23.79 -45.24
C SER A 353 -29.46 -24.51 -43.88
N GLY A 354 -30.53 -24.40 -43.10
CA GLY A 354 -30.57 -24.81 -41.69
C GLY A 354 -29.72 -23.95 -40.75
N ASP A 355 -29.14 -22.85 -41.24
CA ASP A 355 -28.16 -22.05 -40.51
C ASP A 355 -28.83 -20.93 -39.70
N ALA A 356 -28.87 -21.08 -38.37
CA ALA A 356 -29.49 -20.13 -37.46
C ALA A 356 -28.93 -18.69 -37.56
N ARG A 357 -27.70 -18.54 -38.08
CA ARG A 357 -27.08 -17.22 -38.33
C ARG A 357 -27.90 -16.37 -39.30
N MET A 358 -28.59 -17.00 -40.26
CA MET A 358 -29.45 -16.30 -41.21
C MET A 358 -30.66 -15.63 -40.53
N LEU A 359 -31.15 -16.19 -39.42
CA LEU A 359 -32.25 -15.61 -38.64
C LEU A 359 -31.78 -14.49 -37.69
N LEU A 360 -30.53 -14.56 -37.26
CA LEU A 360 -29.92 -13.61 -36.33
C LEU A 360 -29.47 -12.32 -37.04
N ALA A 361 -29.00 -12.40 -38.28
CA ALA A 361 -28.51 -11.24 -39.03
C ALA A 361 -29.53 -10.07 -39.17
N PRO A 362 -30.83 -10.31 -39.44
CA PRO A 362 -31.85 -9.25 -39.45
C PRO A 362 -32.15 -8.65 -38.06
N GLN A 363 -31.80 -9.36 -36.99
CA GLN A 363 -32.09 -8.98 -35.59
C GLN A 363 -30.93 -8.23 -34.94
N ARG A 364 -29.91 -7.79 -35.71
CA ARG A 364 -28.75 -7.04 -35.21
C ARG A 364 -29.08 -5.92 -34.21
N PRO A 365 -30.12 -5.08 -34.39
CA PRO A 365 -30.43 -4.01 -33.42
C PRO A 365 -30.85 -4.53 -32.03
N LEU A 366 -31.26 -5.80 -31.92
CA LEU A 366 -31.57 -6.42 -30.63
C LEU A 366 -30.31 -6.99 -29.96
N MET A 367 -29.21 -7.17 -30.70
CA MET A 367 -27.95 -7.62 -30.11
C MET A 367 -27.22 -6.51 -29.36
N THR A 368 -27.51 -5.25 -29.69
CA THR A 368 -26.98 -4.05 -29.02
C THR A 368 -27.77 -3.68 -27.76
N THR A 369 -28.96 -4.23 -27.55
CA THR A 369 -29.77 -3.87 -26.38
C THR A 369 -29.16 -4.47 -25.13
N GLN A 370 -28.96 -3.62 -24.12
CA GLN A 370 -28.48 -4.00 -22.81
C GLN A 370 -29.66 -4.18 -21.85
N ASP A 371 -29.52 -5.12 -20.91
CA ASP A 371 -30.46 -5.29 -19.80
C ASP A 371 -30.24 -4.23 -18.69
N GLU A 372 -30.93 -4.37 -17.56
CA GLU A 372 -30.80 -3.46 -16.40
C GLU A 372 -29.38 -3.42 -15.78
N ASN A 373 -28.51 -4.36 -16.13
CA ASN A 373 -27.12 -4.45 -15.65
C ASN A 373 -26.09 -4.06 -16.73
N GLY A 374 -26.54 -3.58 -17.88
CA GLY A 374 -25.65 -3.33 -19.01
C GLY A 374 -25.27 -4.60 -19.81
N ASP A 375 -25.84 -5.77 -19.52
CA ASP A 375 -25.49 -7.02 -20.18
C ASP A 375 -26.18 -7.12 -21.55
N THR A 376 -25.40 -7.31 -22.61
CA THR A 376 -25.92 -7.60 -23.96
C THR A 376 -26.31 -9.08 -24.10
N GLY A 377 -27.00 -9.45 -25.18
CA GLY A 377 -27.30 -10.85 -25.49
C GLY A 377 -26.07 -11.76 -25.51
N LEU A 378 -24.89 -11.22 -25.84
CA LEU A 378 -23.62 -11.93 -25.80
C LEU A 378 -23.12 -12.16 -24.36
N HIS A 379 -23.25 -11.17 -23.47
CA HIS A 379 -22.97 -11.33 -22.04
C HIS A 379 -23.86 -12.42 -21.43
N LEU A 380 -25.16 -12.38 -21.70
CA LEU A 380 -26.13 -13.36 -21.21
C LEU A 380 -25.83 -14.77 -21.74
N GLY A 381 -25.45 -14.90 -23.01
CA GLY A 381 -25.01 -16.17 -23.59
C GLY A 381 -23.82 -16.78 -22.83
N VAL A 382 -22.84 -15.96 -22.46
CA VAL A 382 -21.69 -16.38 -21.65
C VAL A 382 -22.11 -16.68 -20.20
N ILE A 383 -22.91 -15.83 -19.56
CA ILE A 383 -23.37 -16.02 -18.17
C ILE A 383 -24.14 -17.34 -18.01
N HIS A 384 -24.99 -17.68 -18.98
CA HIS A 384 -25.78 -18.91 -18.99
C HIS A 384 -25.04 -20.12 -19.60
N SER A 385 -23.76 -19.97 -19.95
CA SER A 385 -22.92 -21.02 -20.55
C SER A 385 -23.49 -21.64 -21.82
N GLN A 386 -24.16 -20.83 -22.64
CA GLN A 386 -24.75 -21.24 -23.92
C GLN A 386 -23.73 -21.07 -25.04
N THR A 387 -22.77 -22.00 -25.14
CA THR A 387 -21.63 -21.92 -26.07
C THR A 387 -22.02 -21.80 -27.53
N ASP A 388 -23.02 -22.57 -27.98
CA ASP A 388 -23.50 -22.51 -29.37
C ASP A 388 -24.17 -21.16 -29.69
N ALA A 389 -24.88 -20.57 -28.72
CA ALA A 389 -25.46 -19.24 -28.87
C ALA A 389 -24.36 -18.17 -28.96
N VAL A 390 -23.34 -18.23 -28.08
CA VAL A 390 -22.18 -17.33 -28.11
C VAL A 390 -21.45 -17.43 -29.45
N ARG A 391 -21.20 -18.65 -29.96
CA ARG A 391 -20.54 -18.86 -31.25
C ARG A 391 -21.33 -18.27 -32.41
N ASN A 392 -22.63 -18.56 -32.47
CA ASN A 392 -23.49 -18.05 -33.54
C ASN A 392 -23.62 -16.51 -33.49
N LEU A 393 -23.76 -15.94 -32.29
CA LEU A 393 -23.81 -14.49 -32.11
C LEU A 393 -22.49 -13.81 -32.48
N ALA A 394 -21.35 -14.34 -32.00
CA ALA A 394 -20.03 -13.78 -32.30
C ALA A 394 -19.70 -13.81 -33.81
N GLN A 395 -20.06 -14.89 -34.51
CA GLN A 395 -19.87 -14.99 -35.97
C GLN A 395 -20.75 -14.03 -36.77
N VAL A 396 -22.01 -13.81 -36.34
CA VAL A 396 -22.91 -12.85 -37.00
C VAL A 396 -22.45 -11.41 -36.77
N ILE A 397 -21.93 -11.12 -35.58
CA ILE A 397 -21.43 -9.80 -35.21
C ILE A 397 -20.12 -9.47 -35.95
N SER A 398 -19.20 -10.42 -36.09
CA SER A 398 -17.93 -10.23 -36.82
C SER A 398 -18.10 -10.13 -38.34
N GLY A 399 -19.11 -10.79 -38.92
CA GLY A 399 -19.32 -10.86 -40.36
C GLY A 399 -19.88 -9.60 -41.04
N LEU A 400 -20.25 -8.55 -40.30
CA LEU A 400 -20.90 -7.34 -40.85
C LEU A 400 -20.28 -6.05 -40.29
N PRO A 401 -19.63 -5.21 -41.11
CA PRO A 401 -18.92 -4.02 -40.63
C PRO A 401 -19.89 -3.01 -39.99
N GLY A 402 -19.44 -2.33 -38.93
CA GLY A 402 -20.02 -1.03 -38.54
C GLY A 402 -20.33 -0.79 -37.05
N GLU A 403 -20.34 -1.80 -36.17
CA GLU A 403 -20.59 -1.59 -34.73
C GLU A 403 -19.80 -2.61 -33.88
N ASP A 404 -19.01 -2.12 -32.91
CA ASP A 404 -18.20 -2.94 -31.99
C ASP A 404 -19.04 -3.55 -30.85
N ILE A 405 -20.11 -4.27 -31.22
CA ILE A 405 -21.05 -4.91 -30.27
C ILE A 405 -20.32 -5.92 -29.37
N ILE A 406 -19.33 -6.61 -29.96
CA ILE A 406 -18.57 -7.66 -29.29
C ILE A 406 -17.70 -7.14 -28.13
N ASN A 407 -17.38 -5.85 -28.18
CA ASN A 407 -16.51 -5.14 -27.23
C ASN A 407 -17.31 -4.29 -26.22
N MET A 408 -18.65 -4.32 -26.28
CA MET A 408 -19.48 -3.60 -25.32
C MET A 408 -19.19 -4.08 -23.90
N ARG A 409 -19.18 -3.11 -22.97
CA ARG A 409 -18.99 -3.35 -21.55
C ARG A 409 -20.32 -3.26 -20.82
N ASN A 410 -20.51 -4.14 -19.83
CA ASN A 410 -21.62 -4.02 -18.88
C ASN A 410 -21.35 -2.97 -17.79
N ASP A 411 -22.24 -2.83 -16.82
CA ASP A 411 -22.11 -1.83 -15.74
C ASP A 411 -20.92 -2.11 -14.79
N LEU A 412 -20.41 -3.36 -14.79
CA LEU A 412 -19.16 -3.73 -14.11
C LEU A 412 -17.91 -3.44 -14.96
N TYR A 413 -18.10 -2.80 -16.11
CA TYR A 413 -17.06 -2.48 -17.08
C TYR A 413 -16.40 -3.72 -17.71
N GLN A 414 -17.09 -4.87 -17.68
CA GLN A 414 -16.60 -6.15 -18.19
C GLN A 414 -17.11 -6.38 -19.61
N THR A 415 -16.25 -6.91 -20.47
CA THR A 415 -16.67 -7.40 -21.80
C THR A 415 -17.11 -8.88 -21.71
N PRO A 416 -17.79 -9.43 -22.73
CA PRO A 416 -18.13 -10.84 -22.77
C PRO A 416 -16.91 -11.76 -22.63
N LEU A 417 -15.74 -11.34 -23.12
CA LEU A 417 -14.48 -12.07 -22.96
C LEU A 417 -14.03 -12.13 -21.49
N HIS A 418 -14.13 -11.02 -20.74
CA HIS A 418 -13.82 -11.02 -19.31
C HIS A 418 -14.70 -12.03 -18.56
N LEU A 419 -16.02 -12.05 -18.84
CA LEU A 419 -16.94 -13.00 -18.23
C LEU A 419 -16.64 -14.46 -18.63
N ALA A 420 -16.26 -14.71 -19.89
CA ALA A 420 -15.94 -16.05 -20.36
C ALA A 420 -14.69 -16.62 -19.67
N VAL A 421 -13.68 -15.78 -19.45
CA VAL A 421 -12.48 -16.13 -18.69
C VAL A 421 -12.78 -16.34 -17.21
N LEU A 422 -13.55 -15.44 -16.58
CA LEU A 422 -13.95 -15.56 -15.17
C LEU A 422 -14.76 -16.83 -14.91
N THR A 423 -15.62 -17.21 -15.85
CA THR A 423 -16.45 -18.42 -15.75
C THR A 423 -15.77 -19.70 -16.26
N GLN A 424 -14.51 -19.61 -16.70
CA GLN A 424 -13.68 -20.74 -17.18
C GLN A 424 -14.28 -21.50 -18.37
N GLN A 425 -14.96 -20.80 -19.28
CA GLN A 425 -15.61 -21.41 -20.46
C GLN A 425 -14.68 -21.38 -21.68
N LYS A 426 -13.99 -22.50 -21.95
CA LYS A 426 -12.96 -22.59 -23.00
C LYS A 426 -13.54 -22.34 -24.40
N GLU A 427 -14.64 -22.98 -24.72
CA GLU A 427 -15.28 -22.92 -26.04
C GLU A 427 -15.86 -21.54 -26.33
N ALA A 428 -16.34 -20.84 -25.29
CA ALA A 428 -16.82 -19.46 -25.41
C ALA A 428 -15.66 -18.49 -25.66
N VAL A 429 -14.52 -18.69 -24.99
CA VAL A 429 -13.31 -17.89 -25.21
C VAL A 429 -12.77 -18.11 -26.63
N GLU A 430 -12.69 -19.35 -27.10
CA GLU A 430 -12.28 -19.65 -28.49
C GLU A 430 -13.19 -18.95 -29.50
N ALA A 431 -14.52 -19.09 -29.35
CA ALA A 431 -15.47 -18.47 -30.26
C ALA A 431 -15.41 -16.93 -30.27
N LEU A 432 -15.11 -16.31 -29.13
CA LEU A 432 -14.93 -14.86 -29.03
C LEU A 432 -13.60 -14.41 -29.65
N LEU A 433 -12.51 -15.15 -29.45
CA LEU A 433 -11.22 -14.82 -30.05
C LEU A 433 -11.19 -15.01 -31.58
N GLU A 434 -11.91 -16.00 -32.10
CA GLU A 434 -12.12 -16.19 -33.55
C GLU A 434 -12.92 -15.04 -34.20
N ALA A 435 -13.66 -14.27 -33.40
CA ALA A 435 -14.47 -13.15 -33.85
C ALA A 435 -13.78 -11.79 -33.71
N ASP A 436 -12.44 -11.77 -33.63
CA ASP A 436 -11.59 -10.57 -33.53
C ASP A 436 -11.97 -9.60 -32.39
N VAL A 437 -12.28 -10.14 -31.19
CA VAL A 437 -12.49 -9.33 -29.98
C VAL A 437 -11.26 -8.49 -29.65
N ASP A 438 -11.50 -7.24 -29.22
CA ASP A 438 -10.45 -6.40 -28.66
C ASP A 438 -10.06 -6.88 -27.26
N ILE A 439 -8.97 -7.63 -27.22
CA ILE A 439 -8.37 -8.19 -26.00
C ILE A 439 -7.68 -7.14 -25.12
N THR A 440 -7.44 -5.92 -25.63
CA THR A 440 -6.74 -4.85 -24.91
C THR A 440 -7.65 -4.14 -23.90
N LEU A 441 -8.96 -4.34 -24.02
CA LEU A 441 -9.94 -3.76 -23.14
C LEU A 441 -9.75 -4.26 -21.71
N THR A 442 -9.79 -3.33 -20.77
CA THR A 442 -9.70 -3.60 -19.34
C THR A 442 -11.06 -3.53 -18.66
N ASP A 443 -11.20 -4.23 -17.54
CA ASP A 443 -12.29 -4.06 -16.58
C ASP A 443 -12.13 -2.78 -15.72
N ARG A 444 -13.02 -2.60 -14.74
CA ARG A 444 -12.99 -1.47 -13.79
C ARG A 444 -11.74 -1.39 -12.91
N HIS A 445 -11.01 -2.49 -12.79
CA HIS A 445 -9.76 -2.62 -12.04
C HIS A 445 -8.53 -2.53 -12.95
N GLY A 446 -8.72 -2.22 -14.24
CA GLY A 446 -7.64 -2.20 -15.22
C GLY A 446 -7.14 -3.59 -15.60
N ASN A 447 -7.84 -4.66 -15.24
CA ASN A 447 -7.46 -6.02 -15.60
C ASN A 447 -7.94 -6.30 -17.02
N THR A 448 -7.03 -6.74 -17.90
CA THR A 448 -7.41 -7.38 -19.16
C THR A 448 -7.87 -8.82 -18.91
N ALA A 449 -8.43 -9.47 -19.93
CA ALA A 449 -8.76 -10.89 -19.88
C ALA A 449 -7.57 -11.78 -19.46
N LEU A 450 -6.34 -11.39 -19.83
CA LEU A 450 -5.12 -12.09 -19.43
C LEU A 450 -4.82 -11.97 -17.93
N HIS A 451 -5.02 -10.77 -17.34
CA HIS A 451 -4.87 -10.57 -15.90
C HIS A 451 -5.84 -11.45 -15.10
N LEU A 452 -7.10 -11.52 -15.52
CA LEU A 452 -8.12 -12.34 -14.87
C LEU A 452 -7.80 -13.84 -14.97
N ALA A 453 -7.23 -14.28 -16.10
CA ALA A 453 -6.78 -15.66 -16.24
C ALA A 453 -5.57 -15.97 -15.35
N ALA A 454 -4.62 -15.04 -15.24
CA ALA A 454 -3.41 -15.21 -14.42
C ALA A 454 -3.70 -15.23 -12.91
N GLN A 455 -4.77 -14.56 -12.47
CA GLN A 455 -5.23 -14.60 -11.08
C GLN A 455 -5.80 -15.97 -10.67
N GLN A 456 -6.14 -16.84 -11.64
CA GLN A 456 -6.61 -18.19 -11.35
C GLN A 456 -5.44 -19.11 -11.01
N LYS A 457 -5.70 -20.16 -10.22
CA LYS A 457 -4.69 -21.17 -9.89
C LYS A 457 -4.39 -22.14 -11.03
N GLU A 458 -5.35 -22.32 -11.92
CA GLU A 458 -5.30 -23.26 -13.04
C GLU A 458 -4.81 -22.57 -14.31
N ASP A 459 -3.85 -23.18 -15.02
CA ASP A 459 -3.20 -22.63 -16.21
C ASP A 459 -3.97 -22.90 -17.52
N ASN A 460 -5.01 -23.73 -17.46
CA ASN A 460 -5.81 -24.14 -18.62
C ASN A 460 -6.32 -22.97 -19.48
N MET A 461 -6.93 -21.96 -18.85
CA MET A 461 -7.45 -20.79 -19.54
C MET A 461 -6.33 -19.85 -20.02
N LEU A 462 -5.28 -19.75 -19.21
CA LEU A 462 -4.12 -18.91 -19.49
C LEU A 462 -3.37 -19.41 -20.74
N ARG A 463 -3.11 -20.73 -20.82
CA ARG A 463 -2.50 -21.37 -21.99
C ARG A 463 -3.35 -21.23 -23.25
N LEU A 464 -4.68 -21.23 -23.12
CA LEU A 464 -5.58 -21.01 -24.24
C LEU A 464 -5.42 -19.60 -24.80
N LEU A 465 -5.44 -18.58 -23.93
CA LEU A 465 -5.27 -17.18 -24.30
C LEU A 465 -3.89 -16.90 -24.91
N LEU A 466 -2.81 -17.46 -24.34
CA LEU A 466 -1.43 -17.25 -24.80
C LEU A 466 -1.13 -17.87 -26.17
N LYS A 467 -1.96 -18.80 -26.68
CA LYS A 467 -1.84 -19.29 -28.07
C LYS A 467 -2.08 -18.19 -29.11
N TYR A 468 -2.83 -17.15 -28.75
CA TYR A 468 -3.14 -16.04 -29.63
C TYR A 468 -2.07 -14.96 -29.53
N LYS A 469 -1.35 -14.71 -30.64
CA LYS A 469 -0.21 -13.77 -30.67
C LYS A 469 -0.49 -12.37 -30.10
N PRO A 470 -1.67 -11.75 -30.33
CA PRO A 470 -1.95 -10.42 -29.77
C PRO A 470 -1.96 -10.40 -28.24
N VAL A 471 -2.36 -11.50 -27.59
CA VAL A 471 -2.44 -11.60 -26.12
C VAL A 471 -1.05 -11.60 -25.48
N VAL A 472 -0.06 -12.19 -26.15
CA VAL A 472 1.33 -12.24 -25.65
C VAL A 472 1.90 -10.83 -25.44
N GLN A 473 1.50 -9.86 -26.25
CA GLN A 473 1.94 -8.46 -26.11
C GLN A 473 1.39 -7.77 -24.87
N LEU A 474 0.36 -8.34 -24.24
CA LEU A 474 -0.27 -7.79 -23.02
C LEU A 474 0.35 -8.35 -21.72
N THR A 475 1.35 -9.22 -21.82
CA THR A 475 1.98 -9.88 -20.66
C THR A 475 2.74 -8.93 -19.73
N SER A 476 3.19 -7.78 -20.25
CA SER A 476 3.93 -6.77 -19.46
C SER A 476 3.09 -5.55 -19.09
N ILE A 477 1.80 -5.52 -19.44
CA ILE A 477 0.93 -4.37 -19.14
C ILE A 477 0.49 -4.43 -17.68
N PRO A 478 0.64 -3.35 -16.90
CA PRO A 478 0.15 -3.30 -15.53
C PRO A 478 -1.35 -2.92 -15.46
N ASN A 479 -2.05 -3.46 -14.47
CA ASN A 479 -3.41 -3.06 -14.12
C ASN A 479 -3.44 -1.76 -13.28
N THR A 480 -4.61 -1.35 -12.77
CA THR A 480 -4.72 -0.14 -11.93
C THR A 480 -3.96 -0.22 -10.61
N ALA A 481 -3.71 -1.43 -10.10
CA ALA A 481 -2.87 -1.65 -8.92
C ALA A 481 -1.37 -1.64 -9.25
N GLY A 482 -0.99 -1.48 -10.52
CA GLY A 482 0.40 -1.50 -10.97
C GLY A 482 0.98 -2.90 -11.16
N LEU A 483 0.15 -3.94 -11.18
CA LEU A 483 0.57 -5.34 -11.27
C LEU A 483 0.38 -5.87 -12.68
N CYS A 484 1.38 -6.55 -13.24
CA CYS A 484 1.25 -7.28 -14.49
C CYS A 484 0.65 -8.68 -14.25
N PRO A 485 0.22 -9.41 -15.31
CA PRO A 485 -0.26 -10.79 -15.18
C PRO A 485 0.68 -11.73 -14.43
N LEU A 486 2.00 -11.59 -14.60
CA LEU A 486 2.97 -12.42 -13.88
C LEU A 486 2.95 -12.16 -12.36
N HIS A 487 2.84 -10.89 -11.94
CA HIS A 487 2.68 -10.54 -10.52
C HIS A 487 1.41 -11.14 -9.92
N LEU A 488 0.29 -11.09 -10.66
CA LEU A 488 -0.98 -11.68 -10.21
C LEU A 488 -0.88 -13.21 -10.07
N ALA A 489 -0.19 -13.89 -11.00
CA ALA A 489 0.02 -15.34 -10.92
C ALA A 489 0.86 -15.74 -9.69
N VAL A 490 1.89 -14.95 -9.37
CA VAL A 490 2.71 -15.13 -8.16
C VAL A 490 1.88 -14.89 -6.90
N GLN A 491 1.10 -13.80 -6.84
CA GLN A 491 0.20 -13.50 -5.71
C GLN A 491 -0.89 -14.56 -5.52
N ALA A 492 -1.41 -15.13 -6.62
CA ALA A 492 -2.39 -16.22 -6.58
C ALA A 492 -1.79 -17.58 -6.18
N ASN A 493 -0.46 -17.64 -6.02
CA ASN A 493 0.30 -18.84 -5.71
C ASN A 493 0.14 -19.96 -6.78
N GLY A 494 0.00 -19.56 -8.05
CA GLY A 494 -0.25 -20.45 -9.18
C GLY A 494 1.04 -20.79 -9.94
N LEU A 495 1.80 -21.79 -9.48
CA LEU A 495 3.05 -22.20 -10.14
C LEU A 495 2.84 -22.57 -11.63
N SER A 496 1.75 -23.27 -11.95
CA SER A 496 1.41 -23.62 -13.33
C SER A 496 1.15 -22.39 -14.21
N CYS A 497 0.53 -21.35 -13.64
CA CYS A 497 0.26 -20.09 -14.34
C CYS A 497 1.54 -19.29 -14.58
N VAL A 498 2.44 -19.25 -13.59
CA VAL A 498 3.77 -18.63 -13.75
C VAL A 498 4.52 -19.30 -14.88
N ARG A 499 4.61 -20.64 -14.88
CA ARG A 499 5.25 -21.39 -15.98
C ARG A 499 4.63 -21.10 -17.34
N ALA A 500 3.30 -21.11 -17.42
CA ALA A 500 2.61 -20.82 -18.68
C ALA A 500 2.90 -19.39 -19.18
N LEU A 501 3.02 -18.40 -18.30
CA LEU A 501 3.40 -17.03 -18.67
C LEU A 501 4.86 -16.93 -19.13
N LEU A 502 5.78 -17.64 -18.47
CA LEU A 502 7.19 -17.72 -18.88
C LEU A 502 7.34 -18.40 -20.24
N ASP A 503 6.65 -19.53 -20.46
CA ASP A 503 6.55 -20.20 -21.78
C ASP A 503 5.99 -19.25 -22.85
N GLY A 504 5.08 -18.35 -22.44
CA GLY A 504 4.46 -17.32 -23.26
C GLY A 504 5.35 -16.11 -23.54
N GLY A 505 6.58 -16.05 -23.00
CA GLY A 505 7.52 -14.94 -23.19
C GLY A 505 7.24 -13.72 -22.31
N ALA A 506 6.57 -13.90 -21.16
CA ALA A 506 6.41 -12.83 -20.19
C ALA A 506 7.77 -12.43 -19.59
N ASP A 507 8.01 -11.11 -19.51
CA ASP A 507 9.20 -10.56 -18.91
C ASP A 507 9.13 -10.67 -17.37
N VAL A 508 10.16 -11.30 -16.78
CA VAL A 508 10.27 -11.59 -15.34
C VAL A 508 10.72 -10.40 -14.50
N ASP A 509 11.43 -9.47 -15.12
CA ASP A 509 12.07 -8.35 -14.44
C ASP A 509 11.20 -7.08 -14.44
N VAL A 510 9.96 -7.19 -14.94
CA VAL A 510 8.96 -6.11 -14.85
C VAL A 510 8.74 -5.75 -13.39
N GLN A 511 8.83 -4.47 -13.09
CA GLN A 511 8.60 -3.93 -11.75
C GLN A 511 7.18 -3.41 -11.61
N GLU A 512 6.52 -3.73 -10.50
CA GLU A 512 5.24 -3.11 -10.19
C GLU A 512 5.37 -1.62 -9.87
N ILE A 513 4.29 -0.87 -10.08
CA ILE A 513 4.32 0.61 -9.98
C ILE A 513 4.36 1.11 -8.53
N THR A 514 3.93 0.31 -7.54
CA THR A 514 3.74 0.83 -6.18
C THR A 514 5.05 0.97 -5.38
N CYS A 515 5.94 -0.01 -5.50
CA CYS A 515 7.19 -0.09 -4.75
C CYS A 515 8.37 -0.66 -5.56
N GLY A 516 8.15 -1.00 -6.83
CA GLY A 516 9.18 -1.55 -7.70
C GLY A 516 9.48 -3.03 -7.47
N HIS A 517 8.58 -3.80 -6.85
CA HIS A 517 8.77 -5.24 -6.73
C HIS A 517 8.70 -5.94 -8.10
N THR A 518 9.66 -6.81 -8.36
CA THR A 518 9.59 -7.80 -9.45
C THR A 518 8.85 -9.05 -8.98
N ALA A 519 8.51 -9.95 -9.92
CA ALA A 519 7.91 -11.25 -9.59
C ALA A 519 8.74 -12.04 -8.55
N LEU A 520 10.07 -11.95 -8.59
CA LEU A 520 10.98 -12.60 -7.65
C LEU A 520 10.90 -12.00 -6.23
N HIS A 521 10.71 -10.68 -6.11
CA HIS A 521 10.48 -10.05 -4.81
C HIS A 521 9.18 -10.55 -4.18
N LEU A 522 8.09 -10.58 -4.96
CA LEU A 522 6.79 -11.05 -4.49
C LEU A 522 6.83 -12.53 -4.07
N ALA A 523 7.51 -13.39 -4.85
CA ALA A 523 7.69 -14.80 -4.51
C ALA A 523 8.47 -14.99 -3.19
N THR A 524 9.51 -14.17 -2.99
CA THR A 524 10.32 -14.15 -1.77
C THR A 524 9.52 -13.64 -0.57
N GLU A 525 8.71 -12.60 -0.74
CA GLU A 525 7.84 -12.06 0.32
C GLU A 525 6.80 -13.08 0.78
N LEU A 526 6.23 -13.85 -0.16
CA LEU A 526 5.31 -14.95 0.12
C LEU A 526 5.98 -16.16 0.76
N GLY A 527 7.32 -16.22 0.81
CA GLY A 527 8.06 -17.34 1.37
C GLY A 527 8.02 -18.60 0.48
N ASN A 528 7.66 -18.48 -0.80
CA ASN A 528 7.45 -19.64 -1.66
C ASN A 528 8.69 -19.99 -2.49
N LEU A 529 9.44 -20.99 -2.01
CA LEU A 529 10.63 -21.54 -2.66
C LEU A 529 10.38 -22.06 -4.08
N SER A 530 9.23 -22.69 -4.33
CA SER A 530 8.93 -23.26 -5.64
C SER A 530 8.72 -22.18 -6.69
N LEU A 531 8.08 -21.07 -6.31
CA LEU A 531 7.90 -19.92 -7.20
C LEU A 531 9.22 -19.19 -7.43
N ALA A 532 9.99 -18.92 -6.36
CA ALA A 532 11.29 -18.29 -6.48
C ALA A 532 12.24 -19.14 -7.34
N GLY A 533 12.30 -20.45 -7.11
CA GLY A 533 13.11 -21.38 -7.89
C GLY A 533 12.69 -21.46 -9.36
N CYS A 534 11.37 -21.46 -9.65
CA CYS A 534 10.87 -21.41 -11.02
C CYS A 534 11.26 -20.10 -11.73
N LEU A 535 11.12 -18.95 -11.08
CA LEU A 535 11.51 -17.66 -11.65
C LEU A 535 13.03 -17.57 -11.92
N LEU A 536 13.86 -18.13 -11.03
CA LEU A 536 15.31 -18.13 -11.18
C LEU A 536 15.80 -19.13 -12.24
N LEU A 537 15.31 -20.36 -12.22
CA LEU A 537 15.81 -21.46 -13.07
C LEU A 537 15.15 -21.51 -14.44
N GLU A 538 13.84 -21.30 -14.52
CA GLU A 538 13.06 -21.38 -15.76
C GLU A 538 12.89 -19.99 -16.39
N GLY A 539 12.65 -18.97 -15.56
CA GLY A 539 12.45 -17.58 -16.01
C GLY A 539 13.74 -16.76 -16.17
N ASN A 540 14.88 -17.27 -15.68
CA ASN A 540 16.18 -16.59 -15.71
C ASN A 540 16.15 -15.17 -15.11
N ALA A 541 15.34 -14.97 -14.07
CA ALA A 541 15.14 -13.68 -13.40
C ALA A 541 16.44 -13.12 -12.82
N TYR A 542 16.62 -11.80 -12.90
CA TYR A 542 17.82 -11.15 -12.38
C TYR A 542 17.79 -11.12 -10.85
N VAL A 543 18.73 -11.85 -10.24
CA VAL A 543 18.74 -12.13 -8.79
C VAL A 543 18.90 -10.87 -7.94
N ASP A 544 19.71 -9.91 -8.40
CA ASP A 544 19.96 -8.64 -7.70
C ASP A 544 19.09 -7.49 -8.22
N SER A 545 17.89 -7.79 -8.71
CA SER A 545 16.90 -6.77 -9.05
C SER A 545 16.63 -5.89 -7.83
N VAL A 546 16.43 -4.58 -8.02
CA VAL A 546 16.23 -3.65 -6.90
C VAL A 546 14.85 -3.00 -6.94
N THR A 547 14.20 -2.89 -5.78
CA THR A 547 12.99 -2.09 -5.59
C THR A 547 13.31 -0.59 -5.57
N TYR A 548 12.28 0.27 -5.44
CA TYR A 548 12.48 1.72 -5.39
C TYR A 548 13.28 2.21 -4.18
N ASN A 549 13.33 1.43 -3.09
CA ASN A 549 14.20 1.67 -1.93
C ASN A 549 15.54 0.92 -2.02
N GLY A 550 15.92 0.37 -3.18
CA GLY A 550 17.20 -0.29 -3.39
C GLY A 550 17.31 -1.70 -2.77
N SER A 551 16.24 -2.24 -2.19
CA SER A 551 16.25 -3.60 -1.65
C SER A 551 16.28 -4.65 -2.77
N THR A 552 17.16 -5.64 -2.64
CA THR A 552 17.16 -6.85 -3.46
C THR A 552 16.25 -7.93 -2.87
N PRO A 553 15.88 -9.00 -3.62
CA PRO A 553 15.18 -10.15 -3.06
C PRO A 553 15.92 -10.75 -1.85
N LEU A 554 17.25 -10.70 -1.82
CA LEU A 554 18.05 -11.18 -0.70
C LEU A 554 17.83 -10.35 0.57
N HIS A 555 17.65 -9.02 0.47
CA HIS A 555 17.25 -8.19 1.61
C HIS A 555 15.91 -8.64 2.19
N VAL A 556 14.93 -8.92 1.32
CA VAL A 556 13.59 -9.38 1.74
C VAL A 556 13.68 -10.75 2.41
N ALA A 557 14.47 -11.68 1.86
CA ALA A 557 14.67 -13.01 2.44
C ALA A 557 15.38 -12.94 3.81
N ALA A 558 16.43 -12.12 3.94
CA ALA A 558 17.19 -11.94 5.17
C ALA A 558 16.36 -11.28 6.27
N GLY A 559 15.61 -10.22 5.94
CA GLY A 559 14.73 -9.53 6.89
C GLY A 559 13.52 -10.37 7.36
N ARG A 560 13.16 -11.43 6.62
CA ARG A 560 12.13 -12.41 7.01
C ARG A 560 12.70 -13.68 7.64
N ASP A 561 14.01 -13.72 7.85
CA ASP A 561 14.73 -14.84 8.45
C ASP A 561 14.52 -16.19 7.72
N SER A 562 14.44 -16.15 6.38
CA SER A 562 14.17 -17.34 5.58
C SER A 562 15.47 -18.00 5.09
N THR A 563 16.03 -18.92 5.88
CA THR A 563 17.27 -19.64 5.56
C THR A 563 17.24 -20.31 4.18
N LYS A 564 16.12 -20.98 3.85
CA LYS A 564 15.95 -21.67 2.58
C LYS A 564 15.96 -20.72 1.38
N LEU A 565 15.30 -19.56 1.49
CA LEU A 565 15.28 -18.56 0.41
C LEU A 565 16.62 -17.86 0.28
N CYS A 566 17.29 -17.55 1.40
CA CYS A 566 18.64 -17.01 1.38
C CYS A 566 19.61 -17.97 0.69
N ALA A 567 19.57 -19.27 1.04
CA ALA A 567 20.38 -20.29 0.40
C ALA A 567 20.09 -20.42 -1.12
N LEU A 568 18.82 -20.37 -1.51
CA LEU A 568 18.42 -20.42 -2.92
C LEU A 568 18.94 -19.21 -3.70
N LEU A 569 18.80 -18.00 -3.15
CA LEU A 569 19.25 -16.75 -3.78
C LEU A 569 20.78 -16.66 -3.84
N MET A 570 21.48 -17.06 -2.77
CA MET A 570 22.94 -17.16 -2.75
C MET A 570 23.45 -18.18 -3.78
N ALA A 571 22.79 -19.33 -3.89
CA ALA A 571 23.12 -20.33 -4.92
C ALA A 571 22.87 -19.84 -6.35
N ALA A 572 21.90 -18.94 -6.53
CA ALA A 572 21.64 -18.27 -7.80
C ALA A 572 22.62 -17.11 -8.09
N GLY A 573 23.51 -16.78 -7.16
CA GLY A 573 24.55 -15.76 -7.33
C GLY A 573 24.17 -14.36 -6.82
N ALA A 574 23.25 -14.25 -5.86
CA ALA A 574 22.92 -12.97 -5.22
C ALA A 574 24.12 -12.37 -4.47
N ASP A 575 24.24 -11.04 -4.48
CA ASP A 575 25.30 -10.33 -3.75
C ASP A 575 24.85 -9.96 -2.31
N PRO A 576 25.47 -10.55 -1.26
CA PRO A 576 25.16 -10.25 0.14
C PRO A 576 25.66 -8.88 0.62
N HIS A 577 26.49 -8.20 -0.17
CA HIS A 577 27.07 -6.89 0.15
C HIS A 577 26.40 -5.73 -0.58
N LYS A 578 25.35 -6.00 -1.37
CA LYS A 578 24.58 -4.95 -2.05
C LYS A 578 23.90 -4.03 -1.03
N GLU A 579 24.13 -2.73 -1.12
CA GLU A 579 23.50 -1.74 -0.24
C GLU A 579 22.14 -1.28 -0.79
N ASN A 580 21.14 -1.15 0.10
CA ASN A 580 19.87 -0.52 -0.22
C ASN A 580 19.91 1.01 -0.05
N PHE A 581 18.85 1.69 -0.46
CA PHE A 581 18.68 3.13 -0.26
C PHE A 581 17.92 3.39 1.05
N GLU A 582 18.50 3.00 2.18
CA GLU A 582 17.95 3.42 3.48
C GLU A 582 18.03 4.94 3.63
N PRO A 583 17.01 5.58 4.26
CA PRO A 583 16.98 7.02 4.37
C PRO A 583 18.21 7.50 5.15
N LEU A 584 18.98 8.40 4.53
CA LEU A 584 20.13 9.09 5.11
C LEU A 584 19.71 9.80 6.41
N PHE A 585 19.74 9.08 7.53
CA PHE A 585 19.73 9.67 8.86
C PHE A 585 21.09 10.32 9.03
N PHE A 586 21.14 11.66 8.94
CA PHE A 586 22.28 12.43 9.42
C PHE A 586 22.65 11.92 10.82
N LYS A 587 23.91 11.53 11.02
CA LYS A 587 24.44 11.30 12.37
C LYS A 587 24.28 12.62 13.14
N GLU A 588 23.40 12.64 14.15
CA GLU A 588 23.25 13.77 15.07
C GLU A 588 24.36 13.83 16.16
N ASP A 589 25.39 12.98 16.06
CA ASP A 589 26.46 12.88 17.05
C ASP A 589 27.80 13.28 16.43
N GLU A 590 28.05 14.59 16.30
CA GLU A 590 29.36 15.24 16.45
C GLU A 590 29.26 16.71 15.97
N LEU A 591 28.54 17.57 16.71
CA LEU A 591 28.86 18.99 16.63
C LEU A 591 28.68 19.73 17.95
N CYS A 592 29.84 20.18 18.44
CA CYS A 592 30.10 21.30 19.34
C CYS A 592 29.97 21.08 20.86
N GLY A 593 31.02 20.45 21.40
CA GLY A 593 31.65 20.88 22.64
C GLY A 593 33.11 21.25 22.40
N THR A 594 33.39 22.56 22.37
CA THR A 594 34.69 23.27 22.48
C THR A 594 35.58 23.49 21.23
N CYS A 595 36.20 24.69 21.23
CA CYS A 595 37.32 25.27 20.44
C CYS A 595 37.15 25.37 18.91
N GLU A 596 37.04 26.60 18.38
CA GLU A 596 38.13 27.45 17.84
C GLU A 596 38.68 26.93 16.50
N GLU A 597 38.47 27.75 15.46
CA GLU A 597 39.24 27.89 14.22
C GLU A 597 39.83 26.62 13.59
N GLU A 598 39.23 26.16 12.49
CA GLU A 598 39.92 25.93 11.20
C GLU A 598 38.87 25.58 10.13
N GLU A 599 38.92 26.28 9.00
CA GLU A 599 38.16 25.97 7.79
C GLU A 599 38.80 24.75 7.13
N GLU A 600 38.31 23.54 7.41
CA GLU A 600 38.51 22.39 6.53
C GLU A 600 37.14 21.94 5.99
N GLU A 601 37.02 21.89 4.66
CA GLU A 601 35.90 21.27 3.96
C GLU A 601 35.91 19.77 4.28
N GLU A 602 35.28 19.36 5.39
CA GLU A 602 35.02 17.95 5.67
C GLU A 602 33.87 17.48 4.78
N ASP A 603 34.22 16.63 3.79
CA ASP A 603 33.34 15.85 2.94
C ASP A 603 32.11 15.36 3.73
N GLU A 604 30.89 15.74 3.33
CA GLU A 604 29.64 15.25 3.91
C GLU A 604 29.65 13.72 3.85
N GLY A 605 29.93 13.07 4.99
CA GLY A 605 30.19 11.63 5.06
C GLY A 605 29.07 10.80 4.44
N TYR A 606 29.40 10.08 3.36
CA TYR A 606 28.55 9.05 2.77
C TYR A 606 28.22 8.00 3.84
N ILE A 607 26.94 7.88 4.22
CA ILE A 607 26.45 6.80 5.09
C ILE A 607 26.08 5.63 4.16
N PRO A 608 26.80 4.50 4.22
CA PRO A 608 26.49 3.31 3.42
C PRO A 608 25.09 2.78 3.74
N GLY A 609 24.42 2.24 2.72
CA GLY A 609 23.10 1.63 2.89
C GLY A 609 23.16 0.33 3.70
N THR A 610 22.00 -0.17 4.10
CA THR A 610 21.92 -1.46 4.81
C THR A 610 22.04 -2.61 3.81
N THR A 611 22.93 -3.56 4.09
CA THR A 611 23.14 -4.76 3.28
C THR A 611 22.28 -5.93 3.75
N PRO A 612 22.03 -6.98 2.94
CA PRO A 612 21.36 -8.19 3.39
C PRO A 612 22.02 -8.83 4.61
N LEU A 613 23.35 -8.76 4.69
CA LEU A 613 24.12 -9.26 5.83
C LEU A 613 23.77 -8.51 7.13
N ASN A 614 23.58 -7.19 7.06
CA ASN A 614 23.17 -6.38 8.20
C ASN A 614 21.72 -6.66 8.64
N MET A 615 20.86 -7.16 7.74
CA MET A 615 19.47 -7.53 8.04
C MET A 615 19.30 -8.95 8.59
N ALA A 616 20.38 -9.76 8.60
CA ALA A 616 20.33 -11.13 9.10
C ALA A 616 20.00 -11.16 10.60
N THR A 617 18.82 -11.70 10.95
CA THR A 617 18.37 -11.77 12.35
C THR A 617 18.83 -13.05 13.05
N SER A 618 18.97 -14.17 12.33
CA SER A 618 19.48 -15.43 12.85
C SER A 618 20.94 -15.70 12.46
N PRO A 619 21.69 -16.46 13.29
CA PRO A 619 23.05 -16.87 12.96
C PRO A 619 23.07 -17.77 11.72
N GLU A 620 22.06 -18.63 11.52
CA GLU A 620 21.98 -19.51 10.34
C GLU A 620 21.91 -18.70 9.04
N VAL A 621 21.12 -17.62 8.98
CA VAL A 621 21.09 -16.74 7.82
C VAL A 621 22.41 -16.00 7.66
N TYR A 622 23.02 -15.53 8.75
CA TYR A 622 24.32 -14.86 8.72
C TYR A 622 25.43 -15.77 8.17
N ASP A 623 25.45 -17.04 8.57
CA ASP A 623 26.43 -18.04 8.12
C ASP A 623 26.25 -18.34 6.63
N ILE A 624 25.00 -18.51 6.16
CA ILE A 624 24.67 -18.69 4.73
C ILE A 624 25.13 -17.49 3.89
N LEU A 625 24.91 -16.26 4.37
CA LEU A 625 25.30 -15.04 3.66
C LEU A 625 26.82 -14.85 3.62
N ASN A 626 27.57 -15.37 4.60
CA ASN A 626 29.04 -15.40 4.58
C ASN A 626 29.61 -16.56 3.75
N GLY A 627 28.76 -17.39 3.14
CA GLY A 627 29.16 -18.46 2.25
C GLY A 627 29.40 -19.81 2.94
N GLU A 628 28.92 -20.02 4.17
CA GLU A 628 28.89 -21.36 4.74
C GLU A 628 27.84 -22.24 4.02
N GLU A 629 28.19 -23.50 3.75
CA GLU A 629 27.28 -24.43 3.07
C GLU A 629 26.03 -24.67 3.93
N TYR A 630 24.85 -24.38 3.36
CA TYR A 630 23.57 -24.66 4.00
C TYR A 630 23.44 -26.17 4.31
N GLN A 631 23.53 -26.53 5.58
CA GLN A 631 23.32 -27.91 6.05
C GLN A 631 21.81 -28.18 6.21
N LEU A 632 21.24 -28.99 5.32
CA LEU A 632 19.87 -29.47 5.43
C LEU A 632 19.67 -30.23 6.76
N THR A 633 19.07 -29.60 7.76
CA THR A 633 18.73 -30.21 9.06
C THR A 633 17.61 -31.25 8.99
N THR A 634 17.14 -31.61 7.79
CA THR A 634 16.26 -32.76 7.58
C THR A 634 16.94 -33.76 6.66
N THR A 635 17.77 -34.62 7.26
CA THR A 635 17.97 -35.97 6.71
C THR A 635 16.64 -36.71 6.83
N VAL A 636 15.70 -36.46 5.92
CA VAL A 636 14.82 -37.54 5.50
C VAL A 636 15.72 -38.47 4.71
N VAL A 637 16.30 -39.43 5.42
CA VAL A 637 16.88 -40.60 4.76
C VAL A 637 15.70 -41.20 3.99
N PRO A 638 15.70 -41.17 2.64
CA PRO A 638 14.74 -41.97 1.88
C PRO A 638 14.93 -43.41 2.36
N PRO A 639 13.88 -44.25 2.46
CA PRO A 639 14.07 -45.64 2.85
C PRO A 639 15.21 -46.21 2.02
N GLN A 640 16.35 -46.54 2.66
CA GLN A 640 17.52 -46.98 1.91
C GLN A 640 17.13 -48.29 1.24
N GLY A 641 16.92 -48.24 -0.08
CA GLY A 641 16.67 -49.41 -0.88
C GLY A 641 17.80 -50.42 -0.76
N ASP A 642 17.53 -51.65 -1.18
CA ASP A 642 18.45 -52.79 -1.12
C ASP A 642 19.55 -52.75 -2.19
N MET A 643 19.74 -51.63 -2.91
CA MET A 643 20.74 -51.49 -3.98
C MET A 643 22.19 -51.70 -3.51
N LYS A 644 22.47 -51.48 -2.22
CA LYS A 644 23.77 -51.79 -1.57
C LYS A 644 24.09 -53.28 -1.49
N SER A 645 23.08 -54.15 -1.65
CA SER A 645 23.27 -55.61 -1.64
C SER A 645 23.87 -56.17 -2.94
N LEU A 646 23.88 -55.37 -4.02
CA LEU A 646 24.48 -55.76 -5.29
C LEU A 646 26.01 -55.63 -5.23
N SER A 647 26.70 -56.70 -5.64
CA SER A 647 28.16 -56.70 -5.71
C SER A 647 28.69 -55.68 -6.74
N SER A 648 29.92 -55.20 -6.54
CA SER A 648 30.58 -54.27 -7.47
C SER A 648 30.70 -54.87 -8.88
N ASP A 649 30.88 -56.18 -8.98
CA ASP A 649 30.98 -56.90 -10.26
C ASP A 649 29.63 -56.93 -10.98
N THR A 650 28.54 -57.16 -10.24
CA THR A 650 27.16 -57.14 -10.77
C THR A 650 26.76 -55.74 -11.26
N LYS A 651 27.14 -54.68 -10.55
CA LYS A 651 26.89 -53.30 -11.00
C LYS A 651 27.65 -52.99 -12.29
N GLN A 652 28.86 -53.50 -12.44
CA GLN A 652 29.68 -53.33 -13.64
C GLN A 652 29.09 -54.08 -14.85
N GLU A 653 28.63 -55.32 -14.66
CA GLU A 653 27.94 -56.10 -15.70
C GLU A 653 26.60 -55.47 -16.10
N LEU A 654 25.85 -54.91 -15.14
CA LEU A 654 24.60 -54.19 -15.41
C LEU A 654 24.84 -52.92 -16.24
N CYS A 655 25.92 -52.17 -15.95
CA CYS A 655 26.32 -51.01 -16.75
C CYS A 655 26.65 -51.42 -18.19
N GLN A 656 27.39 -52.52 -18.38
CA GLN A 656 27.72 -53.03 -19.72
C GLN A 656 26.47 -53.47 -20.49
N ALA A 657 25.51 -54.12 -19.83
CA ALA A 657 24.24 -54.51 -20.43
C ALA A 657 23.34 -53.31 -20.81
N LEU A 658 23.41 -52.21 -20.05
CA LEU A 658 22.65 -50.99 -20.30
C LEU A 658 23.28 -50.08 -21.36
N GLU A 659 24.60 -50.11 -21.49
CA GLU A 659 25.34 -49.38 -22.52
C GLU A 659 25.38 -50.13 -23.86
N GLY A 660 25.30 -51.48 -23.83
CA GLY A 660 25.27 -52.31 -25.03
C GLY A 660 24.00 -52.19 -25.88
N GLN A 661 22.92 -51.62 -25.33
CA GLN A 661 21.66 -51.38 -26.03
C GLN A 661 21.46 -49.87 -26.22
N THR A 662 21.39 -49.42 -27.48
CA THR A 662 21.23 -47.99 -27.80
C THR A 662 19.96 -47.41 -27.16
N GLY A 663 20.12 -46.44 -26.25
CA GLY A 663 19.02 -45.81 -25.52
C GLY A 663 18.44 -46.62 -24.35
N GLY A 664 19.08 -47.73 -23.97
CA GLY A 664 18.63 -48.60 -22.88
C GLY A 664 18.65 -47.91 -21.51
N TRP A 665 19.75 -47.21 -21.19
CA TRP A 665 19.86 -46.46 -19.95
C TRP A 665 18.98 -45.19 -19.92
N GLU A 666 18.72 -44.54 -21.06
CA GLU A 666 17.87 -43.35 -21.14
C GLU A 666 16.40 -43.72 -20.88
N SER A 667 15.93 -44.79 -21.52
CA SER A 667 14.59 -45.34 -21.32
C SER A 667 14.40 -45.80 -19.87
N LEU A 668 15.45 -46.38 -19.28
CA LEU A 668 15.44 -46.76 -17.87
C LEU A 668 15.42 -45.54 -16.95
N ALA A 669 16.14 -44.46 -17.27
CA ALA A 669 16.10 -43.21 -16.51
C ALA A 669 14.69 -42.62 -16.46
N HIS A 670 13.98 -42.63 -17.59
CA HIS A 670 12.58 -42.21 -17.64
C HIS A 670 11.66 -43.15 -16.86
N ALA A 671 11.86 -44.47 -16.94
CA ALA A 671 11.06 -45.45 -16.20
C ALA A 671 11.24 -45.35 -14.67
N LEU A 672 12.44 -45.00 -14.21
CA LEU A 672 12.78 -44.84 -12.79
C LEU A 672 12.52 -43.43 -12.24
N GLY A 673 11.90 -42.54 -13.03
CA GLY A 673 11.59 -41.17 -12.60
C GLY A 673 12.79 -40.21 -12.55
N LEU A 674 13.96 -40.62 -13.07
CA LEU A 674 15.19 -39.83 -13.15
C LEU A 674 15.40 -39.16 -14.52
N GLY A 675 14.36 -39.10 -15.36
CA GLY A 675 14.44 -38.60 -16.74
C GLY A 675 14.90 -37.14 -16.89
N ILE A 676 14.77 -36.34 -15.82
CA ILE A 676 15.24 -34.94 -15.78
C ILE A 676 16.78 -34.88 -15.80
N LEU A 677 17.44 -35.91 -15.25
CA LEU A 677 18.90 -35.99 -15.15
C LEU A 677 19.56 -36.60 -16.41
N THR A 678 18.77 -37.09 -17.38
CA THR A 678 19.28 -37.73 -18.61
C THR A 678 20.27 -36.83 -19.37
N SER A 679 20.00 -35.53 -19.46
CA SER A 679 20.89 -34.54 -20.08
C SER A 679 22.23 -34.42 -19.36
N ALA A 680 22.24 -34.51 -18.02
CA ALA A 680 23.45 -34.48 -17.20
C ALA A 680 24.24 -35.80 -17.31
N PHE A 681 23.55 -36.95 -17.37
CA PHE A 681 24.19 -38.25 -17.52
C PHE A 681 24.86 -38.43 -18.89
N ARG A 682 24.31 -37.85 -19.97
CA ARG A 682 24.91 -37.88 -21.33
C ARG A 682 26.31 -37.24 -21.39
N LEU A 683 26.62 -36.32 -20.49
CA LEU A 683 27.91 -35.63 -20.43
C LEU A 683 28.98 -36.47 -19.70
N SER A 684 28.60 -37.58 -19.07
CA SER A 684 29.50 -38.49 -18.34
C SER A 684 30.13 -39.52 -19.27
N THR A 685 31.35 -39.96 -18.92
CA THR A 685 32.08 -41.03 -19.63
C THR A 685 31.42 -42.41 -19.51
N CYS A 686 30.54 -42.60 -18.52
CA CYS A 686 29.73 -43.80 -18.30
C CYS A 686 28.32 -43.43 -17.77
N PRO A 687 27.35 -43.13 -18.65
CA PRO A 687 26.02 -42.67 -18.28
C PRO A 687 25.22 -43.67 -17.45
N ALA A 688 25.33 -44.97 -17.76
CA ALA A 688 24.60 -46.02 -17.06
C ALA A 688 25.06 -46.18 -15.59
N ARG A 689 26.35 -45.94 -15.33
CA ARG A 689 26.88 -45.97 -13.96
C ARG A 689 26.37 -44.79 -13.13
N LYS A 690 26.39 -43.58 -13.71
CA LYS A 690 25.86 -42.39 -13.04
C LYS A 690 24.36 -42.48 -12.78
N LEU A 691 23.61 -43.07 -13.70
CA LEU A 691 22.20 -43.38 -13.48
C LEU A 691 22.00 -44.27 -12.24
N LEU A 692 22.75 -45.37 -12.14
CA LEU A 692 22.63 -46.30 -11.02
C LEU A 692 23.09 -45.70 -9.69
N ASP A 693 24.18 -44.91 -9.70
CA ASP A 693 24.67 -44.18 -8.53
C ASP A 693 23.63 -43.15 -8.06
N SER A 694 23.02 -42.39 -8.98
CA SER A 694 21.95 -41.43 -8.67
C SER A 694 20.68 -42.13 -8.18
N TYR A 695 20.35 -43.29 -8.74
CA TYR A 695 19.21 -44.10 -8.32
C TYR A 695 19.43 -44.72 -6.92
N GLU A 696 20.65 -45.17 -6.62
CA GLU A 696 21.05 -45.62 -5.29
C GLU A 696 20.97 -44.50 -4.25
N VAL A 697 21.43 -43.29 -4.59
CA VAL A 697 21.33 -42.11 -3.72
C VAL A 697 19.86 -41.70 -3.50
N SER A 698 18.99 -41.91 -4.49
CA SER A 698 17.54 -41.66 -4.36
C SER A 698 16.78 -42.72 -3.54
N GLY A 699 17.44 -43.79 -3.09
CA GLY A 699 16.82 -44.85 -2.26
C GLY A 699 16.07 -45.93 -3.06
N GLY A 700 16.36 -46.07 -4.35
CA GLY A 700 15.68 -47.03 -5.22
C GLY A 700 15.91 -48.51 -4.84
N THR A 701 14.92 -49.36 -5.06
CA THR A 701 15.00 -50.80 -4.77
C THR A 701 15.43 -51.63 -5.97
N VAL A 702 16.00 -52.82 -5.72
CA VAL A 702 16.35 -53.80 -6.75
C VAL A 702 15.09 -54.33 -7.44
N ARG A 703 13.94 -54.38 -6.74
CA ARG A 703 12.66 -54.80 -7.30
C ARG A 703 12.14 -53.84 -8.38
N GLU A 704 12.13 -52.54 -8.08
CA GLU A 704 11.73 -51.49 -9.02
C GLU A 704 12.72 -51.38 -10.19
N LEU A 705 14.01 -51.59 -9.94
CA LEU A 705 15.02 -51.66 -11.00
C LEU A 705 14.71 -52.83 -11.96
N VAL A 706 14.39 -54.01 -11.44
CA VAL A 706 14.01 -55.18 -12.26
C VAL A 706 12.71 -54.92 -13.04
N GLU A 707 11.75 -54.20 -12.46
CA GLU A 707 10.50 -53.84 -13.13
C GLU A 707 10.72 -52.80 -14.25
N GLY A 708 11.51 -51.76 -13.98
CA GLY A 708 11.93 -50.78 -14.99
C GLY A 708 12.71 -51.42 -16.13
N LEU A 709 13.63 -52.33 -15.84
CA LEU A 709 14.38 -53.08 -16.85
C LEU A 709 13.49 -54.02 -17.69
N LYS A 710 12.44 -54.60 -17.10
CA LYS A 710 11.42 -55.36 -17.85
C LYS A 710 10.60 -54.45 -18.76
N HIS A 711 10.25 -53.25 -18.31
CA HIS A 711 9.50 -52.28 -19.10
C HIS A 711 10.31 -51.78 -20.31
N VAL A 712 11.62 -51.59 -20.12
CA VAL A 712 12.57 -51.20 -21.18
C VAL A 712 12.91 -52.37 -22.13
N GLY A 713 12.57 -53.61 -21.76
CA GLY A 713 12.81 -54.79 -22.59
C GLY A 713 14.26 -55.28 -22.60
N ASN A 714 15.07 -54.91 -21.60
CA ASN A 714 16.46 -55.37 -21.50
C ASN A 714 16.54 -56.74 -20.81
N SER A 715 16.28 -57.81 -21.56
CA SER A 715 16.22 -59.18 -21.06
C SER A 715 17.54 -59.68 -20.47
N SER A 716 18.68 -59.20 -20.98
CA SER A 716 20.01 -59.55 -20.47
C SER A 716 20.23 -59.02 -19.05
N ALA A 717 19.92 -57.74 -18.80
CA ALA A 717 20.02 -57.13 -17.47
C ALA A 717 19.03 -57.74 -16.46
N VAL A 718 17.81 -58.10 -16.91
CA VAL A 718 16.80 -58.77 -16.07
C VAL A 718 17.24 -60.19 -15.68
N SER A 719 17.82 -60.96 -16.60
CA SER A 719 18.31 -62.31 -16.30
C SER A 719 19.50 -62.30 -15.34
N LEU A 720 20.41 -61.33 -15.44
CA LEU A 720 21.52 -61.14 -14.50
C LEU A 720 21.04 -60.90 -13.06
N LEU A 721 20.07 -60.00 -12.89
CA LEU A 721 19.50 -59.71 -11.56
C LEU A 721 18.62 -60.87 -11.03
N GLN A 722 17.92 -61.61 -11.90
CA GLN A 722 17.08 -62.75 -11.49
C GLN A 722 17.88 -64.02 -11.16
N ALA A 723 19.04 -64.25 -11.80
CA ALA A 723 19.94 -65.36 -11.47
C ALA A 723 20.50 -65.22 -10.04
N MET A 724 20.78 -64.00 -9.61
CA MET A 724 21.25 -63.71 -8.24
C MET A 724 20.16 -63.88 -7.17
N CYS A 725 18.88 -63.70 -7.51
CA CYS A 725 17.78 -63.96 -6.58
C CYS A 725 17.41 -65.46 -6.46
N LYS A 726 18.07 -66.36 -7.20
CA LYS A 726 17.77 -67.81 -7.25
C LYS A 726 19.03 -68.69 -7.16
N GLU A 727 19.72 -68.73 -6.01
CA GLU A 727 20.47 -69.91 -5.52
C GLU A 727 20.94 -69.66 -4.05
N PRO A 728 21.04 -70.69 -3.18
CA PRO A 728 19.90 -71.13 -2.36
C PRO A 728 20.15 -71.13 -0.82
N GLU A 729 19.05 -71.29 -0.08
CA GLU A 729 19.05 -71.77 1.32
C GLU A 729 19.87 -73.05 1.48
N ALA A 730 20.83 -73.04 2.41
CA ALA A 730 21.35 -74.26 3.04
C ALA A 730 22.06 -73.97 4.38
N VAL A 731 21.41 -74.42 5.45
CA VAL A 731 21.98 -74.96 6.70
C VAL A 731 22.67 -73.98 7.66
N HIS A 732 21.94 -73.54 8.69
CA HIS A 732 22.45 -73.68 10.06
C HIS A 732 21.34 -74.06 11.05
N THR A 733 21.60 -75.20 11.67
CA THR A 733 20.92 -75.94 12.73
C THR A 733 20.52 -75.11 13.94
N THR A 734 19.28 -75.32 14.39
CA THR A 734 18.78 -74.95 15.72
C THR A 734 19.38 -75.85 16.80
N PRO A 735 19.70 -75.33 18.00
CA PRO A 735 19.64 -76.11 19.22
C PRO A 735 18.28 -75.86 19.91
N GLN A 736 17.60 -76.96 20.21
CA GLN A 736 16.50 -76.99 21.16
C GLN A 736 17.01 -76.68 22.58
N LEU A 737 16.34 -75.78 23.28
CA LEU A 737 16.34 -75.72 24.74
C LEU A 737 14.89 -75.68 25.23
N THR A 738 14.37 -76.87 25.51
CA THR A 738 13.25 -77.08 26.43
C THR A 738 13.80 -77.27 27.84
N GLY A 739 13.22 -76.60 28.82
CA GLY A 739 13.42 -76.87 30.26
C GLY A 739 12.93 -75.71 31.11
N ASN A 740 11.66 -75.77 31.53
CA ASN A 740 11.20 -75.96 32.92
C ASN A 740 11.28 -74.67 33.76
N ILE A 741 10.14 -74.07 34.13
CA ILE A 741 9.44 -74.30 35.42
C ILE A 741 10.42 -74.16 36.59
N ASP A 742 10.53 -72.95 37.13
CA ASP A 742 9.96 -72.54 38.43
C ASP A 742 9.85 -71.00 38.50
#